data_AF-A0A8C1UJ00-F1
#
_entry.id   AF-A0A8C1UJ00-F1
#
_cell.length_a   1.000
_cell.length_b   1.000
_cell.length_c   1.000
_cell.angle_alpha   90.00
_cell.angle_beta   90.00
_cell.angle_gamma   90.00
#
_symmetry.space_group_name_H-M   'P 1'
#
loop_
_entity.id
_entity.type
_entity.pdbx_description
1 polymer ?
#
loop_
_entity_poly.entity_id
_entity_poly.type
_entity_poly.pdbx_seq_one_letter_code
_entity_poly.pdbx_strand_id
1 'polypeptide(L)'
;MKVSLPRPQTEVKVLEGDSLQERFRALETSPVLRARTLHGLLEVSGAAAFLNHPVQSQDQDRVTLHYRTTTRLDMISQRLLQEGAPVSVINATTATHVIIAVFYGAQAFFVFDSKNKISEKNTEMKKVVKKMTSLVCSDLHLDVKEKTKSLYDCSLYIDVGSWKSPVSFDKAVEIYGSLPTLLGSKGERAVPLKVWLYPLKKLDKSSVCAALSEVSETLMHQAENILEHLRKQIRICQNLMTSQTNLTVIMWFPALKDKLIEFSELLKEYKEDLQREITEMDEVIHVKDEKVKNKLQNILARHRQSPFSAEKTNKWLENKETELKTLNDCKAADITVVKSQAELQQIIGHSQMTRVMCLTLFSPEAKDLFLATLKQHIESHNTVQNDSLLLRPVSINQKVLIDVQLFIAAKEANDDTEQTKFIAASVSGDCFQEYSVQFYHAGTIMSRNVKLGLKPDPPQIAHIQHTNVSLKLNHLLNKSTERYVVEYGVVSNDGMDNTWKQIVYPEALKELHVLSGLEQDTEYQLRYAVADNQCMSNFSWIGNFKTASAARPGQPSVKMNRDAIIVSWLKAESDEDCPVLRYMVEYKEAGLEGWSSVQTQGPECECTLTVPHSTCYRVRVSAVYENITSKPSEETPVPVDVWSIDLSVRKSSILLEVLKLQRLKKPVELMGWSDEENEVKGFLQCLPYISQLRFTQPERISCEEWEKQKRSFLLNLCLQAALTDTPGTTETNVETLLSVEEYEKCGFLLDLCSHVKDYESQTGRSVLPALQPIYQSAPAAWIIKLSERKSSILLEVLKLQTEKKPVELRDWTDEESEVKGFLQCLPYISQLRFEPNVFNRERKMSAIQYLMNLIAAGSELNTSAGENSVELFTSVCSYTSFPCNDECCDDFMYETHQCDFLLDLCSHVKDYETQTGRSVLPALQPIYQSAPAVWSIKLSERKSSILLEVLKLQTEKKPVELRDWTDEESEVKGFLQCLPYISQLRSPPSRNEYVKENDWRSKLLVLDVCLQVSFLQKEPKQTFMETLYTYITYGNCDFLLDLYSHVKDYESETGTSVFPALQPIYQSVSGVWSIDLSERKSSILLEVLKLQTEKKPVELRDWTDEESEVKGFLQCLPYISQLR
;
A
#
# COMPACT_ATOMS: atom_id res chain seq x y z
N MET A 1 -59.65 -44.19 2.80
CA MET A 1 -59.24 -43.99 1.39
C MET A 1 -58.05 -43.05 1.37
N LYS A 2 -56.96 -43.42 0.67
CA LYS A 2 -55.79 -42.56 0.47
C LYS A 2 -56.16 -41.38 -0.44
N VAL A 3 -55.80 -40.16 -0.05
CA VAL A 3 -55.96 -38.95 -0.89
C VAL A 3 -54.58 -38.58 -1.43
N SER A 4 -54.43 -38.52 -2.76
CA SER A 4 -53.18 -38.12 -3.42
C SER A 4 -53.40 -36.78 -4.13
N LEU A 5 -52.67 -35.75 -3.72
CA LEU A 5 -52.73 -34.41 -4.30
C LEU A 5 -51.47 -34.16 -5.16
N PRO A 6 -51.58 -33.86 -6.46
CA PRO A 6 -50.43 -33.50 -7.27
C PRO A 6 -49.86 -32.15 -6.79
N ARG A 7 -48.54 -32.10 -6.62
CA ARG A 7 -47.78 -30.93 -6.15
C ARG A 7 -46.42 -30.89 -6.89
N PRO A 8 -46.40 -30.67 -8.22
CA PRO A 8 -45.17 -30.57 -8.97
C PRO A 8 -44.53 -29.20 -8.79
N GLN A 9 -43.33 -29.16 -8.21
CA GLN A 9 -42.51 -27.95 -8.10
C GLN A 9 -41.03 -28.34 -8.14
N THR A 10 -40.25 -27.66 -8.97
CA THR A 10 -38.80 -27.84 -9.05
C THR A 10 -38.10 -26.57 -8.57
N GLU A 11 -37.15 -26.74 -7.67
CA GLU A 11 -36.35 -25.69 -7.06
C GLU A 11 -34.87 -26.03 -7.24
N VAL A 12 -34.08 -25.02 -7.62
CA VAL A 12 -32.63 -25.16 -7.79
C VAL A 12 -31.94 -24.07 -6.99
N LYS A 13 -31.07 -24.45 -6.07
CA LYS A 13 -30.36 -23.56 -5.15
C LYS A 13 -28.86 -23.80 -5.22
N VAL A 14 -28.06 -22.73 -5.18
CA VAL A 14 -26.61 -22.82 -5.00
C VAL A 14 -26.30 -22.56 -3.53
N LEU A 15 -25.68 -23.51 -2.84
CA LEU A 15 -25.28 -23.38 -1.44
C LEU A 15 -23.89 -22.73 -1.37
N GLU A 16 -23.77 -21.64 -0.61
CA GLU A 16 -22.53 -20.85 -0.51
C GLU A 16 -21.63 -21.24 0.65
N GLY A 17 -22.16 -21.97 1.63
CA GLY A 17 -21.42 -22.47 2.78
C GLY A 17 -21.51 -23.99 2.91
N ASP A 18 -20.50 -24.57 3.56
CA ASP A 18 -20.35 -26.02 3.75
C ASP A 18 -20.51 -26.45 5.22
N SER A 19 -21.05 -25.58 6.07
CA SER A 19 -21.27 -25.93 7.47
C SER A 19 -22.32 -27.04 7.58
N LEU A 20 -22.16 -27.93 8.55
CA LEU A 20 -23.12 -28.98 8.82
C LEU A 20 -24.55 -28.42 9.07
N GLN A 21 -24.64 -27.23 9.68
CA GLN A 21 -25.89 -26.53 9.90
C GLN A 21 -26.57 -26.10 8.59
N GLU A 22 -25.81 -25.57 7.63
CA GLU A 22 -26.34 -25.23 6.30
C GLU A 22 -26.79 -26.46 5.53
N ARG A 23 -26.06 -27.58 5.63
CA ARG A 23 -26.47 -28.85 5.01
C ARG A 23 -27.78 -29.37 5.61
N PHE A 24 -27.93 -29.31 6.94
CA PHE A 24 -29.18 -29.66 7.59
C PHE A 24 -30.36 -28.72 7.25
N ARG A 25 -30.07 -27.43 7.04
CA ARG A 25 -31.05 -26.45 6.54
C ARG A 25 -31.47 -26.76 5.10
N ALA A 26 -30.53 -27.14 4.22
CA ALA A 26 -30.81 -27.48 2.83
C ALA A 26 -31.74 -28.71 2.69
N LEU A 27 -31.64 -29.66 3.62
CA LEU A 27 -32.50 -30.84 3.72
C LEU A 27 -33.79 -30.60 4.54
N GLU A 28 -34.02 -29.39 5.05
CA GLU A 28 -35.19 -29.03 5.88
C GLU A 28 -35.41 -29.95 7.10
N THR A 29 -34.33 -30.44 7.70
CA THR A 29 -34.38 -31.35 8.86
C THR A 29 -34.83 -30.60 10.12
N SER A 30 -35.65 -31.24 10.97
CA SER A 30 -36.04 -30.70 12.28
C SER A 30 -34.89 -30.84 13.29
N PRO A 31 -34.80 -29.99 14.34
CA PRO A 31 -33.74 -30.06 15.35
C PRO A 31 -33.58 -31.45 16.00
N VAL A 32 -34.70 -32.15 16.22
CA VAL A 32 -34.71 -33.52 16.76
C VAL A 32 -34.08 -34.53 15.80
N LEU A 33 -34.35 -34.41 14.50
CA LEU A 33 -33.74 -35.27 13.49
C LEU A 33 -32.26 -34.92 13.27
N ARG A 34 -31.87 -33.65 13.39
CA ARG A 34 -30.46 -33.21 13.33
C ARG A 34 -29.64 -33.85 14.43
N ALA A 35 -30.12 -33.74 15.67
CA ALA A 35 -29.53 -34.40 16.83
C ALA A 35 -29.35 -35.90 16.59
N ARG A 36 -30.42 -36.62 16.21
CA ARG A 36 -30.36 -38.06 15.97
C ARG A 36 -29.45 -38.47 14.82
N THR A 37 -29.34 -37.64 13.79
CA THR A 37 -28.41 -37.88 12.69
C THR A 37 -26.96 -37.68 13.14
N LEU A 38 -26.71 -36.68 14.00
CA LEU A 38 -25.40 -36.44 14.63
C LEU A 38 -25.00 -37.50 15.67
N HIS A 39 -25.98 -38.12 16.34
CA HIS A 39 -25.80 -39.29 17.19
C HIS A 39 -25.39 -40.54 16.39
N GLY A 40 -25.62 -40.57 15.07
CA GLY A 40 -25.46 -41.76 14.23
C GLY A 40 -26.64 -42.75 14.28
N LEU A 41 -27.72 -42.40 14.98
CA LEU A 41 -28.93 -43.24 15.15
C LEU A 41 -29.80 -43.36 13.89
N LEU A 42 -29.53 -42.55 12.86
CA LEU A 42 -30.27 -42.51 11.60
C LEU A 42 -29.34 -42.83 10.45
N GLU A 43 -29.62 -43.92 9.74
CA GLU A 43 -28.95 -44.25 8.48
C GLU A 43 -29.43 -43.29 7.39
N VAL A 44 -28.50 -42.59 6.75
CA VAL A 44 -28.78 -41.64 5.67
C VAL A 44 -28.32 -42.21 4.32
N SER A 45 -29.20 -42.17 3.32
CA SER A 45 -28.97 -42.71 1.98
C SER A 45 -29.47 -41.75 0.89
N GLY A 46 -29.12 -41.99 -0.38
CA GLY A 46 -29.56 -41.15 -1.50
C GLY A 46 -29.00 -39.73 -1.41
N ALA A 47 -29.83 -38.72 -1.65
CA ALA A 47 -29.44 -37.31 -1.52
C ALA A 47 -29.07 -36.93 -0.09
N ALA A 48 -29.68 -37.55 0.93
CA ALA A 48 -29.37 -37.28 2.33
C ALA A 48 -27.95 -37.72 2.75
N ALA A 49 -27.31 -38.60 1.98
CA ALA A 49 -25.91 -38.96 2.19
C ALA A 49 -24.94 -37.78 2.03
N PHE A 50 -25.38 -36.66 1.44
CA PHE A 50 -24.65 -35.39 1.43
C PHE A 50 -24.28 -34.88 2.84
N LEU A 51 -25.05 -35.23 3.88
CA LEU A 51 -24.70 -34.89 5.27
C LEU A 51 -23.35 -35.49 5.70
N ASN A 52 -23.00 -36.64 5.12
CA ASN A 52 -21.75 -37.33 5.38
C ASN A 52 -20.60 -36.89 4.46
N HIS A 53 -20.85 -35.97 3.53
CA HIS A 53 -19.79 -35.45 2.65
C HIS A 53 -18.63 -34.84 3.50
N PRO A 54 -17.35 -34.99 3.12
CA PRO A 54 -16.25 -34.37 3.85
C PRO A 54 -16.44 -32.84 3.97
N VAL A 55 -15.98 -32.21 5.05
CA VAL A 55 -16.13 -30.75 5.23
C VAL A 55 -14.95 -30.02 4.56
N GLN A 56 -15.23 -28.90 3.89
CA GLN A 56 -14.33 -28.10 3.06
C GLN A 56 -12.99 -27.74 3.74
N SER A 57 -11.87 -27.84 3.02
CA SER A 57 -10.56 -27.35 3.50
C SER A 57 -10.40 -25.84 3.28
N GLN A 58 -9.53 -25.19 4.06
CA GLN A 58 -9.22 -23.75 3.89
C GLN A 58 -8.69 -23.42 2.49
N ASP A 59 -7.91 -24.31 1.88
CA ASP A 59 -7.30 -24.10 0.55
C ASP A 59 -8.14 -24.66 -0.60
N GLN A 60 -9.37 -25.12 -0.33
CA GLN A 60 -10.21 -25.78 -1.32
C GLN A 60 -11.47 -24.96 -1.56
N ASP A 61 -11.66 -24.50 -2.79
CA ASP A 61 -12.92 -23.90 -3.22
C ASP A 61 -13.97 -24.98 -3.51
N ARG A 62 -15.19 -24.75 -3.02
CA ARG A 62 -16.35 -25.64 -3.17
C ARG A 62 -17.62 -24.85 -3.51
N VAL A 63 -18.40 -25.37 -4.44
CA VAL A 63 -19.75 -24.87 -4.77
C VAL A 63 -20.68 -26.07 -4.87
N THR A 64 -21.80 -26.03 -4.14
CA THR A 64 -22.80 -27.11 -4.17
C THR A 64 -24.08 -26.64 -4.84
N LEU A 65 -24.52 -27.37 -5.86
CA LEU A 65 -25.81 -27.17 -6.53
C LEU A 65 -26.84 -28.18 -5.97
N HIS A 66 -27.90 -27.67 -5.37
CA HIS A 66 -29.02 -28.44 -4.85
C HIS A 66 -30.20 -28.37 -5.82
N TYR A 67 -30.57 -29.51 -6.38
CA TYR A 67 -31.78 -29.68 -7.18
C TYR A 67 -32.83 -30.41 -6.35
N ARG A 68 -34.03 -29.87 -6.26
CA ARG A 68 -35.17 -30.48 -5.57
C ARG A 68 -36.38 -30.44 -6.48
N THR A 69 -37.00 -31.58 -6.70
CA THR A 69 -38.28 -31.67 -7.42
C THR A 69 -39.30 -32.40 -6.57
N THR A 70 -40.53 -31.92 -6.58
CA THR A 70 -41.66 -32.48 -5.84
C THR A 70 -42.70 -33.00 -6.83
N THR A 71 -43.51 -33.98 -6.43
CA THR A 71 -44.45 -34.64 -7.34
C THR A 71 -45.87 -34.67 -6.79
N ARG A 72 -46.06 -35.24 -5.59
CA ARG A 72 -47.38 -35.43 -4.99
C ARG A 72 -47.32 -35.48 -3.47
N LEU A 73 -48.44 -35.16 -2.85
CA LEU A 73 -48.68 -35.28 -1.42
C LEU A 73 -49.75 -36.36 -1.19
N ASP A 74 -49.36 -37.47 -0.58
CA ASP A 74 -50.26 -38.54 -0.19
C ASP A 74 -50.68 -38.33 1.27
N MET A 75 -51.99 -38.32 1.56
CA MET A 75 -52.54 -38.09 2.89
C MET A 75 -53.63 -39.11 3.24
N ILE A 76 -53.78 -39.39 4.52
CA ILE A 76 -54.92 -40.15 5.04
C ILE A 76 -56.14 -39.21 5.15
N SER A 77 -57.29 -39.63 4.64
CA SER A 77 -58.54 -38.87 4.71
C SER A 77 -58.95 -38.59 6.17
N GLN A 78 -59.41 -37.37 6.47
CA GLN A 78 -59.87 -36.94 7.80
C GLN A 78 -60.92 -37.87 8.44
N ARG A 79 -61.75 -38.53 7.61
CA ARG A 79 -62.74 -39.54 8.03
C ARG A 79 -62.11 -40.75 8.76
N LEU A 80 -60.98 -41.24 8.28
CA LEU A 80 -60.25 -42.37 8.88
C LEU A 80 -59.53 -42.00 10.18
N LEU A 81 -59.14 -40.73 10.35
CA LEU A 81 -58.59 -40.24 11.61
C LEU A 81 -59.68 -40.08 12.69
N GLN A 82 -60.94 -39.87 12.28
CA GLN A 82 -62.10 -39.76 13.17
C GLN A 82 -62.74 -41.11 13.53
N GLU A 83 -62.64 -42.13 12.68
CA GLU A 83 -63.19 -43.48 12.91
C GLU A 83 -62.39 -44.31 13.93
N GLY A 84 -61.21 -43.83 14.37
CA GLY A 84 -60.32 -44.54 15.31
C GLY A 84 -59.54 -45.66 14.63
N ALA A 85 -58.27 -45.84 15.01
CA ALA A 85 -57.45 -46.94 14.50
C ALA A 85 -57.91 -48.29 15.11
N PRO A 86 -57.84 -49.41 14.37
CA PRO A 86 -58.17 -50.72 14.92
C PRO A 86 -57.33 -51.03 16.17
N VAL A 87 -57.97 -51.50 17.25
CA VAL A 87 -57.32 -51.83 18.54
C VAL A 87 -56.19 -52.86 18.38
N SER A 88 -56.25 -53.70 17.34
CA SER A 88 -55.19 -54.65 16.97
C SER A 88 -53.88 -53.99 16.51
N VAL A 89 -53.91 -52.78 15.96
CA VAL A 89 -52.70 -52.04 15.50
C VAL A 89 -52.09 -51.23 16.65
N ILE A 90 -52.93 -50.71 17.55
CA ILE A 90 -52.51 -49.92 18.71
C ILE A 90 -51.79 -50.80 19.75
N ASN A 91 -52.24 -52.06 19.92
CA ASN A 91 -51.69 -52.97 20.93
C ASN A 91 -50.55 -53.89 20.42
N ALA A 92 -50.39 -54.06 19.11
CA ALA A 92 -49.43 -55.02 18.53
C ALA A 92 -48.22 -54.36 17.85
N THR A 93 -47.90 -53.10 18.18
CA THR A 93 -46.74 -52.40 17.61
C THR A 93 -45.92 -51.66 18.67
N THR A 94 -44.61 -51.57 18.47
CA THR A 94 -43.64 -50.75 19.22
C THR A 94 -43.60 -49.29 18.74
N ALA A 95 -44.48 -48.92 17.80
CA ALA A 95 -44.49 -47.61 17.18
C ALA A 95 -45.12 -46.54 18.09
N THR A 96 -44.56 -45.33 18.10
CA THR A 96 -45.07 -44.20 18.90
C THR A 96 -45.95 -43.24 18.09
N HIS A 97 -45.82 -43.27 16.75
CA HIS A 97 -46.48 -42.37 15.82
C HIS A 97 -46.95 -43.11 14.56
N VAL A 98 -48.00 -42.60 13.91
CA VAL A 98 -48.50 -43.07 12.60
C VAL A 98 -48.27 -42.00 11.55
N ILE A 99 -47.87 -42.43 10.36
CA ILE A 99 -47.72 -41.52 9.21
C ILE A 99 -49.10 -41.10 8.71
N ILE A 100 -49.38 -39.80 8.72
CA ILE A 100 -50.66 -39.24 8.24
C ILE A 100 -50.55 -38.57 6.88
N ALA A 101 -49.36 -38.15 6.50
CA ALA A 101 -49.07 -37.60 5.18
C ALA A 101 -47.63 -37.86 4.76
N VAL A 102 -47.40 -38.01 3.46
CA VAL A 102 -46.09 -38.19 2.84
C VAL A 102 -46.00 -37.33 1.58
N PHE A 103 -45.00 -36.46 1.53
CA PHE A 103 -44.68 -35.65 0.37
C PHE A 103 -43.59 -36.34 -0.45
N TYR A 104 -43.90 -36.65 -1.71
CA TYR A 104 -43.02 -37.38 -2.62
C TYR A 104 -42.33 -36.45 -3.60
N GLY A 105 -41.09 -36.77 -3.95
CA GLY A 105 -40.27 -36.04 -4.90
C GLY A 105 -38.91 -36.71 -5.10
N ALA A 106 -37.91 -35.94 -5.49
CA ALA A 106 -36.52 -36.37 -5.57
C ALA A 106 -35.59 -35.18 -5.35
N GLN A 107 -34.44 -35.42 -4.74
CA GLN A 107 -33.38 -34.43 -4.57
C GLN A 107 -32.06 -34.93 -5.17
N ALA A 108 -31.21 -33.97 -5.52
CA ALA A 108 -29.84 -34.21 -5.93
C ALA A 108 -28.93 -33.06 -5.44
N PHE A 109 -27.74 -33.42 -4.96
CA PHE A 109 -26.66 -32.50 -4.62
C PHE A 109 -25.47 -32.78 -5.53
N PHE A 110 -25.06 -31.76 -6.28
CA PHE A 110 -23.84 -31.77 -7.09
C PHE A 110 -22.80 -30.92 -6.37
N VAL A 111 -21.79 -31.56 -5.78
CA VAL A 111 -20.72 -30.87 -5.04
C VAL A 111 -19.50 -30.75 -5.93
N PHE A 112 -19.17 -29.53 -6.37
CA PHE A 112 -18.00 -29.26 -7.21
C PHE A 112 -16.82 -28.82 -6.35
N ASP A 113 -15.73 -29.57 -6.42
CA ASP A 113 -14.49 -29.34 -5.69
C ASP A 113 -13.36 -28.94 -6.65
N SER A 114 -12.62 -27.88 -6.33
CA SER A 114 -11.40 -27.48 -7.07
C SER A 114 -10.24 -28.45 -6.84
N LYS A 115 -9.51 -28.79 -7.91
CA LYS A 115 -8.29 -29.60 -7.85
C LYS A 115 -7.04 -28.83 -7.44
N ASN A 116 -7.00 -27.51 -7.67
CA ASN A 116 -5.82 -26.68 -7.39
C ASN A 116 -6.04 -25.83 -6.13
N LYS A 117 -5.09 -25.92 -5.18
CA LYS A 117 -5.13 -25.29 -3.84
C LYS A 117 -4.79 -23.78 -3.82
N ILE A 118 -4.67 -23.13 -4.97
CA ILE A 118 -4.24 -21.72 -5.04
C ILE A 118 -5.06 -21.02 -6.12
N SER A 119 -6.16 -20.38 -5.75
CA SER A 119 -6.67 -19.23 -6.52
C SER A 119 -7.49 -18.30 -5.64
N GLU A 120 -7.31 -17.01 -5.87
CA GLU A 120 -8.12 -15.92 -5.33
C GLU A 120 -9.62 -16.20 -5.51
N LYS A 121 -10.34 -16.18 -4.37
CA LYS A 121 -11.80 -16.10 -4.21
C LYS A 121 -12.65 -16.37 -5.47
N ASN A 122 -13.20 -17.58 -5.55
CA ASN A 122 -14.63 -17.92 -5.62
C ASN A 122 -15.59 -17.18 -6.59
N THR A 123 -15.11 -16.39 -7.57
CA THR A 123 -15.97 -15.66 -8.52
C THR A 123 -16.20 -16.44 -9.81
N GLU A 124 -15.19 -17.13 -10.33
CA GLU A 124 -15.29 -17.83 -11.62
C GLU A 124 -16.08 -19.16 -11.53
N MET A 125 -15.82 -20.00 -10.52
CA MET A 125 -16.58 -21.26 -10.35
C MET A 125 -18.07 -21.01 -10.10
N LYS A 126 -18.40 -19.98 -9.29
CA LYS A 126 -19.78 -19.54 -9.06
C LYS A 126 -20.45 -19.08 -10.37
N LYS A 127 -19.75 -18.31 -11.22
CA LYS A 127 -20.27 -17.90 -12.54
C LYS A 127 -20.57 -19.11 -13.43
N VAL A 128 -19.70 -20.12 -13.43
CA VAL A 128 -19.89 -21.35 -14.24
C VAL A 128 -21.08 -22.18 -13.74
N VAL A 129 -21.21 -22.39 -12.43
CA VAL A 129 -22.34 -23.14 -11.86
C VAL A 129 -23.66 -22.37 -11.98
N LYS A 130 -23.66 -21.03 -11.82
CA LYS A 130 -24.85 -20.21 -12.10
C LYS A 130 -25.25 -20.29 -13.58
N LYS A 131 -24.30 -20.27 -14.51
CA LYS A 131 -24.58 -20.52 -15.95
C LYS A 131 -25.17 -21.91 -16.20
N MET A 132 -24.73 -22.94 -15.46
CA MET A 132 -25.33 -24.27 -15.52
C MET A 132 -26.82 -24.27 -15.16
N THR A 133 -27.23 -23.48 -14.16
CA THR A 133 -28.66 -23.37 -13.79
C THR A 133 -29.51 -22.69 -14.86
N SER A 134 -28.93 -21.80 -15.67
CA SER A 134 -29.64 -21.10 -16.75
C SER A 134 -29.86 -21.93 -18.02
N LEU A 135 -29.19 -23.07 -18.17
CA LEU A 135 -29.25 -23.92 -19.38
C LEU A 135 -30.48 -24.84 -19.48
N VAL A 136 -31.42 -24.74 -18.53
CA VAL A 136 -32.67 -25.53 -18.51
C VAL A 136 -33.61 -25.14 -19.67
N CYS A 137 -33.41 -23.98 -20.30
CA CYS A 137 -34.40 -23.36 -21.18
C CYS A 137 -34.04 -23.30 -22.68
N SER A 138 -32.78 -23.58 -23.08
CA SER A 138 -32.34 -23.37 -24.48
C SER A 138 -31.09 -24.18 -24.85
N ASP A 139 -31.11 -24.76 -26.07
CA ASP A 139 -30.05 -25.54 -26.73
C ASP A 139 -28.78 -24.70 -27.04
N LEU A 140 -28.19 -24.06 -26.04
CA LEU A 140 -26.96 -23.27 -26.18
C LEU A 140 -25.74 -24.09 -25.73
N HIS A 141 -24.84 -24.32 -26.68
CA HIS A 141 -23.55 -24.95 -26.43
C HIS A 141 -22.72 -24.08 -25.47
N LEU A 142 -22.29 -24.62 -24.33
CA LEU A 142 -21.41 -23.93 -23.37
C LEU A 142 -20.01 -23.71 -23.98
N ASP A 143 -19.73 -22.48 -24.42
CA ASP A 143 -18.37 -22.05 -24.76
C ASP A 143 -17.61 -21.68 -23.48
N VAL A 144 -17.20 -22.71 -22.74
CA VAL A 144 -16.32 -22.62 -21.58
C VAL A 144 -14.94 -23.08 -22.06
N LYS A 145 -13.99 -22.15 -22.11
CA LYS A 145 -12.66 -22.36 -22.70
C LYS A 145 -11.96 -23.55 -22.02
N GLU A 146 -11.60 -24.56 -22.81
CA GLU A 146 -11.33 -25.96 -22.42
C GLU A 146 -10.62 -26.14 -21.06
N LYS A 147 -9.57 -25.35 -20.82
CA LYS A 147 -8.73 -25.39 -19.63
C LYS A 147 -9.50 -25.32 -18.30
N THR A 148 -10.71 -24.76 -18.23
CA THR A 148 -11.51 -24.72 -16.99
C THR A 148 -12.40 -25.94 -16.78
N LYS A 149 -12.67 -26.78 -17.82
CA LYS A 149 -13.52 -27.98 -17.70
C LYS A 149 -12.83 -29.15 -16.98
N SER A 150 -11.50 -29.19 -16.96
CA SER A 150 -10.69 -30.28 -16.38
C SER A 150 -10.21 -30.02 -14.93
N LEU A 151 -10.44 -28.83 -14.36
CA LEU A 151 -9.91 -28.39 -13.05
C LEU A 151 -10.74 -28.81 -11.82
N TYR A 152 -11.86 -29.52 -12.04
CA TYR A 152 -12.80 -29.89 -10.98
C TYR A 152 -13.03 -31.40 -10.91
N ASP A 153 -13.58 -31.85 -9.78
CA ASP A 153 -14.31 -33.13 -9.65
C ASP A 153 -15.70 -32.85 -9.04
N CYS A 154 -16.74 -33.56 -9.49
CA CYS A 154 -18.09 -33.42 -8.97
C CYS A 154 -18.50 -34.67 -8.17
N SER A 155 -18.80 -34.52 -6.88
CA SER A 155 -19.43 -35.57 -6.09
C SER A 155 -20.95 -35.46 -6.19
N LEU A 156 -21.61 -36.51 -6.68
CA LEU A 156 -23.05 -36.57 -6.89
C LEU A 156 -23.74 -37.40 -5.80
N TYR A 157 -24.73 -36.80 -5.13
CA TYR A 157 -25.64 -37.47 -4.21
C TYR A 157 -27.06 -37.31 -4.72
N ILE A 158 -27.74 -38.40 -5.06
CA ILE A 158 -29.02 -38.34 -5.77
C ILE A 158 -29.97 -39.45 -5.32
N ASP A 159 -31.26 -39.14 -5.24
CA ASP A 159 -32.30 -40.11 -4.87
C ASP A 159 -32.72 -41.04 -6.01
N VAL A 160 -32.63 -40.57 -7.25
CA VAL A 160 -33.16 -41.25 -8.44
C VAL A 160 -32.04 -41.53 -9.43
N GLY A 161 -31.66 -42.80 -9.55
CA GLY A 161 -30.62 -43.28 -10.46
C GLY A 161 -29.33 -43.68 -9.74
N SER A 162 -28.52 -44.54 -10.37
CA SER A 162 -27.34 -45.16 -9.76
C SER A 162 -26.07 -44.85 -10.56
N TRP A 163 -25.56 -43.62 -10.45
CA TRP A 163 -24.28 -43.23 -11.02
C TRP A 163 -23.15 -43.42 -10.01
N LYS A 164 -21.97 -43.84 -10.49
CA LYS A 164 -20.75 -43.91 -9.69
C LYS A 164 -20.10 -42.51 -9.62
N SER A 165 -19.58 -42.12 -8.46
CA SER A 165 -18.96 -40.81 -8.25
C SER A 165 -17.50 -40.90 -7.79
N PRO A 166 -16.67 -39.86 -7.98
CA PRO A 166 -16.99 -38.58 -8.62
C PRO A 166 -17.29 -38.71 -10.13
N VAL A 167 -18.01 -37.72 -10.68
CA VAL A 167 -18.30 -37.56 -12.10
C VAL A 167 -17.58 -36.32 -12.66
N SER A 168 -17.27 -36.32 -13.96
CA SER A 168 -16.69 -35.14 -14.63
C SER A 168 -17.72 -34.02 -14.76
N PHE A 169 -17.25 -32.79 -14.97
CA PHE A 169 -18.15 -31.63 -15.13
C PHE A 169 -19.16 -31.82 -16.27
N ASP A 170 -18.71 -32.28 -17.45
CA ASP A 170 -19.61 -32.51 -18.59
C ASP A 170 -20.65 -33.60 -18.29
N LYS A 171 -20.24 -34.65 -17.56
CA LYS A 171 -21.18 -35.71 -17.14
C LYS A 171 -22.17 -35.22 -16.10
N ALA A 172 -21.77 -34.31 -15.21
CA ALA A 172 -22.67 -33.67 -14.26
C ALA A 172 -23.71 -32.80 -14.97
N VAL A 173 -23.33 -32.06 -16.03
CA VAL A 173 -24.26 -31.27 -16.86
C VAL A 173 -25.25 -32.17 -17.59
N GLU A 174 -24.78 -33.28 -18.18
CA GLU A 174 -25.64 -34.28 -18.81
C GLU A 174 -26.65 -34.88 -17.81
N ILE A 175 -26.19 -35.26 -16.61
CA ILE A 175 -27.04 -35.80 -15.56
C ILE A 175 -28.08 -34.76 -15.14
N TYR A 176 -27.67 -33.52 -14.88
CA TYR A 176 -28.56 -32.42 -14.52
C TYR A 176 -29.66 -32.19 -15.58
N GLY A 177 -29.30 -32.17 -16.87
CA GLY A 177 -30.26 -32.04 -17.97
C GLY A 177 -31.26 -33.21 -18.04
N SER A 178 -30.86 -34.40 -17.60
CA SER A 178 -31.74 -35.58 -17.57
C SER A 178 -32.69 -35.63 -16.34
N LEU A 179 -32.41 -34.91 -15.24
CA LEU A 179 -33.18 -34.98 -13.99
C LEU A 179 -34.69 -34.76 -14.14
N PRO A 180 -35.17 -33.76 -14.92
CA PRO A 180 -36.61 -33.55 -15.07
C PRO A 180 -37.34 -34.76 -15.69
N THR A 181 -36.65 -35.56 -16.50
CA THR A 181 -37.23 -36.72 -17.20
C THR A 181 -37.18 -38.01 -16.37
N LEU A 182 -36.31 -38.08 -15.37
CA LEU A 182 -35.99 -39.31 -14.64
C LEU A 182 -37.08 -39.76 -13.65
N LEU A 183 -38.00 -38.88 -13.26
CA LEU A 183 -39.14 -39.20 -12.38
C LEU A 183 -40.13 -40.23 -12.97
N GLY A 184 -40.20 -40.31 -14.31
CA GLY A 184 -41.35 -40.87 -15.02
C GLY A 184 -42.56 -39.92 -14.99
N SER A 185 -43.42 -39.94 -16.03
CA SER A 185 -44.46 -38.93 -16.27
C SER A 185 -45.64 -38.90 -15.28
N LYS A 186 -45.60 -39.73 -14.23
CA LYS A 186 -46.51 -39.70 -13.07
C LYS A 186 -45.78 -39.66 -11.72
N GLY A 187 -44.47 -39.42 -11.71
CA GLY A 187 -43.63 -39.48 -10.50
C GLY A 187 -43.48 -40.91 -9.96
N GLU A 188 -43.35 -41.88 -10.85
CA GLU A 188 -43.30 -43.31 -10.53
C GLU A 188 -42.02 -43.68 -9.76
N ARG A 189 -40.94 -42.93 -9.98
CA ARG A 189 -39.66 -43.09 -9.27
C ARG A 189 -39.45 -42.11 -8.12
N ALA A 190 -40.51 -41.38 -7.72
CA ALA A 190 -40.41 -40.40 -6.64
C ALA A 190 -40.28 -41.07 -5.27
N VAL A 191 -39.36 -40.57 -4.44
CA VAL A 191 -39.10 -41.01 -3.07
C VAL A 191 -39.79 -40.09 -2.05
N PRO A 192 -40.05 -40.54 -0.81
CA PRO A 192 -40.54 -39.68 0.27
C PRO A 192 -39.52 -38.59 0.65
N LEU A 193 -39.87 -37.31 0.48
CA LEU A 193 -39.05 -36.17 0.91
C LEU A 193 -39.44 -35.65 2.30
N LYS A 194 -40.73 -35.66 2.65
CA LYS A 194 -41.23 -35.17 3.95
C LYS A 194 -42.37 -36.05 4.46
N VAL A 195 -42.35 -36.36 5.75
CA VAL A 195 -43.34 -37.23 6.39
C VAL A 195 -43.95 -36.51 7.58
N TRP A 196 -45.28 -36.51 7.69
CA TRP A 196 -45.99 -36.02 8.87
C TRP A 196 -46.41 -37.19 9.74
N LEU A 197 -46.03 -37.09 11.01
CA LEU A 197 -46.26 -38.09 12.03
C LEU A 197 -47.34 -37.60 13.00
N TYR A 198 -48.31 -38.47 13.30
CA TYR A 198 -49.34 -38.22 14.29
C TYR A 198 -49.11 -39.11 15.52
N PRO A 199 -49.01 -38.55 16.74
CA PRO A 199 -48.75 -39.34 17.94
C PRO A 199 -49.93 -40.27 18.25
N LEU A 200 -49.64 -41.56 18.45
CA LEU A 200 -50.67 -42.53 18.82
C LEU A 200 -51.33 -42.20 20.18
N LYS A 201 -50.58 -41.57 21.08
CA LYS A 201 -51.10 -41.10 22.39
C LYS A 201 -52.19 -40.04 22.29
N LYS A 202 -52.27 -39.27 21.18
CA LYS A 202 -53.34 -38.27 20.94
C LYS A 202 -54.63 -38.89 20.38
N LEU A 203 -54.58 -40.14 19.93
CA LEU A 203 -55.78 -40.93 19.60
C LEU A 203 -56.47 -41.48 20.85
N ASP A 204 -55.78 -41.46 22.00
CA ASP A 204 -56.38 -41.68 23.31
C ASP A 204 -56.63 -40.33 23.99
N LYS A 205 -57.83 -40.12 24.54
CA LYS A 205 -58.33 -38.79 24.97
C LYS A 205 -57.67 -38.25 26.25
N SER A 206 -56.62 -38.87 26.78
CA SER A 206 -55.93 -38.39 27.99
C SER A 206 -54.42 -38.31 27.82
N SER A 207 -53.93 -37.17 27.31
CA SER A 207 -52.74 -36.49 27.84
C SER A 207 -52.34 -35.33 26.92
N VAL A 208 -52.45 -34.11 27.46
CA VAL A 208 -51.78 -32.93 26.92
C VAL A 208 -50.64 -32.62 27.88
N CYS A 209 -49.40 -32.58 27.38
CA CYS A 209 -48.32 -31.89 28.07
C CYS A 209 -47.79 -30.78 27.16
N ALA A 210 -47.65 -29.61 27.78
CA ALA A 210 -47.26 -28.34 27.21
C ALA A 210 -45.74 -28.14 27.25
N ALA A 211 -45.24 -27.42 26.24
CA ALA A 211 -44.13 -26.47 26.27
C ALA A 211 -42.87 -26.82 27.12
N LEU A 212 -41.88 -27.48 26.50
CA LEU A 212 -40.47 -27.47 26.97
C LEU A 212 -39.43 -27.45 25.81
N SER A 213 -39.78 -26.90 24.64
CA SER A 213 -38.96 -27.02 23.41
C SER A 213 -37.68 -26.16 23.38
N GLU A 214 -37.65 -24.98 23.99
CA GLU A 214 -36.56 -24.00 23.71
C GLU A 214 -35.26 -24.25 24.49
N VAL A 215 -35.32 -24.69 25.75
CA VAL A 215 -34.10 -24.86 26.57
C VAL A 215 -33.30 -26.10 26.16
N SER A 216 -33.96 -27.14 25.67
CA SER A 216 -33.29 -28.31 25.10
C SER A 216 -32.52 -27.94 23.84
N GLU A 217 -33.04 -27.04 23.02
CA GLU A 217 -32.42 -26.65 21.75
C GLU A 217 -31.04 -25.99 21.97
N THR A 218 -30.91 -25.15 23.00
CA THR A 218 -29.62 -24.50 23.32
C THR A 218 -28.53 -25.48 23.78
N LEU A 219 -28.89 -26.48 24.59
CA LEU A 219 -27.94 -27.49 25.07
C LEU A 219 -27.56 -28.48 23.98
N MET A 220 -28.52 -28.83 23.13
CA MET A 220 -28.25 -29.63 21.93
C MET A 220 -27.32 -28.88 20.99
N HIS A 221 -27.56 -27.59 20.73
CA HIS A 221 -26.64 -26.76 19.93
C HIS A 221 -25.21 -26.71 20.52
N GLN A 222 -25.05 -26.70 21.85
CA GLN A 222 -23.73 -26.77 22.47
C GLN A 222 -23.05 -28.13 22.25
N ALA A 223 -23.80 -29.22 22.33
CA ALA A 223 -23.29 -30.56 22.01
C ALA A 223 -22.91 -30.68 20.52
N GLU A 224 -23.72 -30.14 19.61
CA GLU A 224 -23.44 -30.08 18.17
C GLU A 224 -22.13 -29.34 17.90
N ASN A 225 -21.93 -28.17 18.53
CA ASN A 225 -20.70 -27.39 18.38
C ASN A 225 -19.45 -28.15 18.86
N ILE A 226 -19.56 -28.92 19.95
CA ILE A 226 -18.43 -29.72 20.46
C ILE A 226 -18.10 -30.85 19.48
N LEU A 227 -19.11 -31.58 18.99
CA LEU A 227 -18.90 -32.67 18.04
C LEU A 227 -18.32 -32.16 16.72
N GLU A 228 -18.77 -30.99 16.25
CA GLU A 228 -18.23 -30.35 15.06
C GLU A 228 -16.80 -29.84 15.28
N HIS A 229 -16.50 -29.29 16.45
CA HIS A 229 -15.13 -28.92 16.83
C HIS A 229 -14.20 -30.14 16.78
N LEU A 230 -14.57 -31.25 17.41
CA LEU A 230 -13.79 -32.50 17.38
C LEU A 230 -13.62 -33.01 15.94
N ARG A 231 -14.68 -32.99 15.13
CA ARG A 231 -14.62 -33.35 13.70
C ARG A 231 -13.63 -32.46 12.93
N LYS A 232 -13.66 -31.15 13.17
CA LYS A 232 -12.76 -30.18 12.53
C LYS A 232 -11.31 -30.45 12.92
N GLN A 233 -11.02 -30.69 14.20
CA GLN A 233 -9.67 -31.01 14.67
C GLN A 233 -9.13 -32.28 14.00
N ILE A 234 -9.95 -33.33 13.87
CA ILE A 234 -9.58 -34.56 13.15
C ILE A 234 -9.21 -34.26 11.68
N ARG A 235 -9.99 -33.44 10.95
CA ARG A 235 -9.61 -33.09 9.56
C ARG A 235 -8.39 -32.15 9.51
N ILE A 236 -8.16 -31.27 10.50
CA ILE A 236 -6.90 -30.49 10.56
C ILE A 236 -5.70 -31.44 10.64
N CYS A 237 -5.76 -32.48 11.49
CA CYS A 237 -4.71 -33.51 11.55
C CYS A 237 -4.49 -34.19 10.18
N GLN A 238 -5.59 -34.61 9.54
CA GLN A 238 -5.52 -35.24 8.21
C GLN A 238 -4.94 -34.30 7.14
N ASN A 239 -5.27 -33.01 7.18
CA ASN A 239 -4.75 -32.01 6.26
C ASN A 239 -3.25 -31.77 6.51
N LEU A 240 -2.82 -31.64 7.76
CA LEU A 240 -1.40 -31.53 8.11
C LEU A 240 -0.61 -32.74 7.60
N MET A 241 -1.20 -33.94 7.66
CA MET A 241 -0.60 -35.18 7.16
C MET A 241 -0.56 -35.31 5.62
N THR A 242 -1.51 -34.70 4.92
CA THR A 242 -1.68 -34.84 3.45
C THR A 242 -1.20 -33.62 2.66
N SER A 243 -0.83 -32.52 3.31
CA SER A 243 -0.33 -31.33 2.65
C SER A 243 0.99 -31.61 1.92
N GLN A 244 1.07 -31.23 0.65
CA GLN A 244 2.26 -31.43 -0.20
C GLN A 244 3.53 -30.83 0.41
N THR A 245 3.41 -29.68 1.10
CA THR A 245 4.51 -29.03 1.80
C THR A 245 5.05 -29.90 2.94
N ASN A 246 4.15 -30.48 3.74
CA ASN A 246 4.50 -31.30 4.90
C ASN A 246 4.89 -32.73 4.54
N LEU A 247 4.43 -33.27 3.39
CA LEU A 247 4.68 -34.66 3.00
C LEU A 247 6.16 -35.02 3.07
N THR A 248 7.05 -34.11 2.64
CA THR A 248 8.48 -34.41 2.66
C THR A 248 9.05 -34.46 4.07
N VAL A 249 8.63 -33.55 4.95
CA VAL A 249 9.06 -33.53 6.37
C VAL A 249 8.48 -34.72 7.12
N ILE A 250 7.23 -35.08 6.85
CA ILE A 250 6.54 -36.24 7.44
C ILE A 250 7.19 -37.55 7.00
N MET A 251 7.65 -37.64 5.74
CA MET A 251 8.47 -38.77 5.29
C MET A 251 9.83 -38.81 6.01
N TRP A 252 10.38 -37.64 6.35
CA TRP A 252 11.65 -37.55 7.07
C TRP A 252 11.50 -37.91 8.55
N PHE A 253 10.38 -37.58 9.18
CA PHE A 253 10.07 -37.86 10.59
C PHE A 253 8.72 -38.58 10.75
N PRO A 254 8.67 -39.91 10.58
CA PRO A 254 7.44 -40.70 10.71
C PRO A 254 6.76 -40.56 12.07
N ALA A 255 7.54 -40.37 13.15
CA ALA A 255 7.01 -40.20 14.50
C ALA A 255 6.04 -39.00 14.64
N LEU A 256 6.20 -37.93 13.84
CA LEU A 256 5.22 -36.82 13.79
C LEU A 256 3.90 -37.26 13.19
N LYS A 257 3.97 -38.08 12.13
CA LYS A 257 2.78 -38.70 11.53
C LYS A 257 2.07 -39.57 12.55
N ASP A 258 2.83 -40.42 13.25
CA ASP A 258 2.28 -41.37 14.22
C ASP A 258 1.59 -40.64 15.38
N LYS A 259 2.16 -39.53 15.87
CA LYS A 259 1.53 -38.67 16.88
C LYS A 259 0.25 -37.99 16.38
N LEU A 260 0.23 -37.50 15.14
CA LEU A 260 -0.96 -36.91 14.53
C LEU A 260 -2.05 -37.97 14.29
N ILE A 261 -1.66 -39.20 13.93
CA ILE A 261 -2.55 -40.35 13.81
C ILE A 261 -3.13 -40.68 15.19
N GLU A 262 -2.28 -40.89 16.19
CA GLU A 262 -2.69 -41.22 17.57
C GLU A 262 -3.63 -40.15 18.14
N PHE A 263 -3.30 -38.86 17.97
CA PHE A 263 -4.19 -37.78 18.38
C PHE A 263 -5.54 -37.84 17.64
N SER A 264 -5.54 -38.08 16.33
CA SER A 264 -6.77 -38.18 15.54
C SER A 264 -7.63 -39.40 15.94
N GLU A 265 -6.99 -40.51 16.33
CA GLU A 265 -7.65 -41.72 16.83
C GLU A 265 -8.25 -41.48 18.22
N LEU A 266 -7.50 -40.85 19.14
CA LEU A 266 -8.00 -40.48 20.47
C LEU A 266 -9.16 -39.48 20.38
N LEU A 267 -9.08 -38.50 19.48
CA LEU A 267 -10.20 -37.58 19.21
C LEU A 267 -11.42 -38.32 18.66
N LYS A 268 -11.21 -39.30 17.78
CA LYS A 268 -12.28 -40.12 17.20
C LYS A 268 -12.94 -41.00 18.26
N GLU A 269 -12.14 -41.68 19.09
CA GLU A 269 -12.63 -42.51 20.20
C GLU A 269 -13.41 -41.67 21.22
N TYR A 270 -12.86 -40.53 21.67
CA TYR A 270 -13.57 -39.63 22.57
C TYR A 270 -14.85 -39.06 21.95
N LYS A 271 -14.83 -38.74 20.65
CA LYS A 271 -16.02 -38.30 19.93
C LYS A 271 -17.08 -39.41 19.90
N GLU A 272 -16.70 -40.65 19.60
CA GLU A 272 -17.61 -41.80 19.58
C GLU A 272 -18.17 -42.09 20.98
N ASP A 273 -17.36 -41.96 22.03
CA ASP A 273 -17.78 -42.09 23.43
C ASP A 273 -18.75 -40.99 23.84
N LEU A 274 -18.45 -39.73 23.50
CA LEU A 274 -19.34 -38.61 23.74
C LEU A 274 -20.65 -38.75 22.96
N GLN A 275 -20.57 -39.18 21.69
CA GLN A 275 -21.74 -39.50 20.87
C GLN A 275 -22.56 -40.63 21.50
N ARG A 276 -21.92 -41.69 22.00
CA ARG A 276 -22.59 -42.81 22.67
C ARG A 276 -23.26 -42.36 23.97
N GLU A 277 -22.59 -41.59 24.82
CA GLU A 277 -23.18 -41.05 26.05
C GLU A 277 -24.38 -40.13 25.76
N ILE A 278 -24.31 -39.30 24.71
CA ILE A 278 -25.44 -38.46 24.26
C ILE A 278 -26.56 -39.33 23.66
N THR A 279 -26.21 -40.44 22.99
CA THR A 279 -27.15 -41.38 22.37
C THR A 279 -27.91 -42.21 23.40
N GLU A 280 -27.23 -42.71 24.43
CA GLU A 280 -27.81 -43.43 25.57
C GLU A 280 -28.80 -42.57 26.36
N MET A 281 -28.68 -41.24 26.27
CA MET A 281 -29.68 -40.33 26.84
C MET A 281 -30.98 -40.27 26.05
N ASP A 282 -30.94 -40.49 24.73
CA ASP A 282 -32.10 -40.43 23.83
C ASP A 282 -33.05 -41.63 24.03
N GLU A 283 -32.55 -42.76 24.54
CA GLU A 283 -33.38 -43.92 24.95
C GLU A 283 -34.17 -43.68 26.26
N VAL A 284 -33.83 -42.64 27.04
CA VAL A 284 -34.41 -42.34 28.36
C VAL A 284 -35.52 -41.25 28.30
N ILE A 285 -35.95 -40.83 27.10
CA ILE A 285 -36.95 -39.75 26.85
C ILE A 285 -38.38 -40.04 27.39
N HIS A 286 -38.56 -41.05 28.23
CA HIS A 286 -39.84 -41.34 28.88
C HIS A 286 -39.90 -41.10 30.39
N VAL A 287 -38.85 -40.55 31.02
CA VAL A 287 -38.89 -40.27 32.47
C VAL A 287 -38.29 -38.89 32.81
N LYS A 288 -39.17 -37.91 33.05
CA LYS A 288 -38.96 -36.59 33.70
C LYS A 288 -37.77 -35.76 33.18
N ASP A 289 -38.09 -34.76 32.35
CA ASP A 289 -37.21 -33.80 31.64
C ASP A 289 -36.01 -33.23 32.43
N GLU A 290 -36.14 -33.06 33.76
CA GLU A 290 -35.12 -32.39 34.57
C GLU A 290 -33.87 -33.27 34.80
N LYS A 291 -34.03 -34.59 34.87
CA LYS A 291 -32.90 -35.52 35.08
C LYS A 291 -32.03 -35.65 33.83
N VAL A 292 -32.66 -35.60 32.65
CA VAL A 292 -31.98 -35.63 31.33
C VAL A 292 -31.21 -34.33 31.11
N LYS A 293 -31.82 -33.18 31.41
CA LYS A 293 -31.17 -31.86 31.32
C LYS A 293 -29.92 -31.77 32.20
N ASN A 294 -30.01 -32.20 33.46
CA ASN A 294 -28.87 -32.17 34.39
C ASN A 294 -27.74 -33.11 33.96
N LYS A 295 -28.07 -34.29 33.39
CA LYS A 295 -27.07 -35.19 32.80
C LYS A 295 -26.36 -34.55 31.60
N LEU A 296 -27.09 -33.91 30.69
CA LEU A 296 -26.49 -33.25 29.51
C LEU A 296 -25.57 -32.10 29.94
N GLN A 297 -26.01 -31.28 30.91
CA GLN A 297 -25.18 -30.21 31.48
C GLN A 297 -23.92 -30.76 32.13
N ASN A 298 -24.00 -31.91 32.83
CA ASN A 298 -22.82 -32.55 33.42
C ASN A 298 -21.85 -33.06 32.33
N ILE A 299 -22.35 -33.64 31.24
CA ILE A 299 -21.52 -34.07 30.10
C ILE A 299 -20.79 -32.86 29.48
N LEU A 300 -21.52 -31.76 29.24
CA LEU A 300 -20.93 -30.53 28.69
C LEU A 300 -19.90 -29.90 29.65
N ALA A 301 -20.18 -29.88 30.95
CA ALA A 301 -19.26 -29.38 31.96
C ALA A 301 -17.99 -30.27 32.06
N ARG A 302 -18.15 -31.59 31.99
CA ARG A 302 -17.06 -32.56 31.97
C ARG A 302 -16.19 -32.38 30.74
N HIS A 303 -16.77 -32.14 29.56
CA HIS A 303 -16.01 -31.82 28.35
C HIS A 303 -15.19 -30.51 28.50
N ARG A 304 -15.76 -29.46 29.09
CA ARG A 304 -15.01 -28.19 29.29
C ARG A 304 -13.80 -28.35 30.20
N GLN A 305 -13.88 -29.24 31.18
CA GLN A 305 -12.81 -29.50 32.15
C GLN A 305 -11.80 -30.55 31.65
N SER A 306 -12.19 -31.37 30.68
CA SER A 306 -11.36 -32.45 30.14
C SER A 306 -10.13 -31.91 29.38
N PRO A 307 -9.12 -32.76 29.11
CA PRO A 307 -8.03 -32.42 28.18
C PRO A 307 -8.50 -32.28 26.72
N PHE A 308 -9.71 -32.72 26.38
CA PHE A 308 -10.34 -32.61 25.06
C PHE A 308 -11.06 -31.26 24.82
N SER A 309 -10.96 -30.31 25.76
CA SER A 309 -11.55 -29.00 25.59
C SER A 309 -10.93 -28.26 24.40
N ALA A 310 -11.73 -27.42 23.72
CA ALA A 310 -11.30 -26.76 22.50
C ALA A 310 -10.01 -25.95 22.65
N GLU A 311 -9.82 -25.27 23.79
CA GLU A 311 -8.62 -24.51 24.11
C GLU A 311 -7.36 -25.39 24.10
N LYS A 312 -7.42 -26.56 24.76
CA LYS A 312 -6.27 -27.47 24.91
C LYS A 312 -5.95 -28.20 23.62
N THR A 313 -6.97 -28.69 22.91
CA THR A 313 -6.75 -29.40 21.63
C THR A 313 -6.22 -28.46 20.55
N ASN A 314 -6.77 -27.24 20.46
CA ASN A 314 -6.25 -26.22 19.55
C ASN A 314 -4.80 -25.90 19.86
N LYS A 315 -4.47 -25.72 21.14
CA LYS A 315 -3.11 -25.35 21.52
C LYS A 315 -2.08 -26.43 21.19
N TRP A 316 -2.45 -27.70 21.36
CA TRP A 316 -1.60 -28.81 20.94
C TRP A 316 -1.41 -28.84 19.41
N LEU A 317 -2.48 -28.61 18.63
CA LEU A 317 -2.36 -28.53 17.17
C LEU A 317 -1.52 -27.35 16.69
N GLU A 318 -1.69 -26.16 17.27
CA GLU A 318 -0.86 -24.98 16.96
C GLU A 318 0.63 -25.26 17.20
N ASN A 319 0.96 -25.96 18.29
CA ASN A 319 2.33 -26.35 18.58
C ASN A 319 2.86 -27.33 17.51
N LYS A 320 2.07 -28.33 17.11
CA LYS A 320 2.46 -29.30 16.07
C LYS A 320 2.59 -28.67 14.69
N GLU A 321 1.74 -27.71 14.37
CA GLU A 321 1.85 -26.91 13.16
C GLU A 321 3.14 -26.07 13.17
N THR A 322 3.46 -25.47 14.31
CA THR A 322 4.71 -24.72 14.52
C THR A 322 5.94 -25.61 14.36
N GLU A 323 5.93 -26.80 14.98
CA GLU A 323 6.98 -27.82 14.83
C GLU A 323 7.19 -28.21 13.35
N LEU A 324 6.11 -28.47 12.61
CA LEU A 324 6.16 -28.78 11.18
C LEU A 324 6.68 -27.60 10.36
N LYS A 325 6.23 -26.39 10.67
CA LYS A 325 6.70 -25.16 10.02
C LYS A 325 8.20 -24.95 10.22
N THR A 326 8.72 -25.08 11.44
CA THR A 326 10.15 -24.96 11.72
C THR A 326 10.98 -25.96 10.91
N LEU A 327 10.53 -27.21 10.79
CA LEU A 327 11.21 -28.22 9.98
C LEU A 327 11.14 -27.90 8.47
N ASN A 328 10.00 -27.41 7.98
CA ASN A 328 9.85 -26.96 6.60
C ASN A 328 10.76 -25.77 6.30
N ASP A 329 10.83 -24.78 7.20
CA ASP A 329 11.68 -23.60 7.07
C ASP A 329 13.17 -23.99 7.05
N CYS A 330 13.59 -24.89 7.94
CA CYS A 330 14.96 -25.44 7.92
C CYS A 330 15.28 -26.16 6.59
N LYS A 331 14.32 -26.91 6.04
CA LYS A 331 14.47 -27.60 4.77
C LYS A 331 14.49 -26.64 3.58
N ALA A 332 13.66 -25.62 3.58
CA ALA A 332 13.66 -24.57 2.55
C ALA A 332 14.99 -23.81 2.52
N ALA A 333 15.57 -23.58 3.69
CA ALA A 333 16.89 -22.99 3.86
C ALA A 333 18.05 -23.98 3.63
N ASP A 334 17.83 -25.20 3.16
CA ASP A 334 18.85 -26.25 2.91
C ASP A 334 19.74 -26.57 4.15
N ILE A 335 19.14 -26.62 5.34
CA ILE A 335 19.82 -26.98 6.59
C ILE A 335 19.68 -28.49 6.82
N THR A 336 20.80 -29.19 7.04
CA THR A 336 20.78 -30.64 7.32
C THR A 336 20.19 -30.90 8.71
N VAL A 337 19.08 -31.64 8.78
CA VAL A 337 18.47 -32.05 10.06
C VAL A 337 18.95 -33.44 10.44
N VAL A 338 19.62 -33.52 11.59
CA VAL A 338 20.23 -34.71 12.18
C VAL A 338 19.23 -35.39 13.12
N LYS A 339 19.10 -36.71 13.00
CA LYS A 339 18.05 -37.48 13.67
C LYS A 339 18.51 -38.18 14.93
N SER A 340 19.79 -38.50 15.01
CA SER A 340 20.34 -39.28 16.12
C SER A 340 21.61 -38.66 16.68
N GLN A 341 21.87 -38.94 17.95
CA GLN A 341 23.12 -38.51 18.59
C GLN A 341 24.36 -39.07 17.85
N ALA A 342 24.28 -40.28 17.30
CA ALA A 342 25.40 -40.91 16.58
C ALA A 342 25.73 -40.17 15.28
N GLU A 343 24.72 -39.77 14.51
CA GLU A 343 24.88 -38.98 13.28
C GLU A 343 25.42 -37.58 13.60
N LEU A 344 24.97 -36.98 14.71
CA LEU A 344 25.51 -35.71 15.19
C LEU A 344 27.01 -35.83 15.50
N GLN A 345 27.42 -36.88 16.20
CA GLN A 345 28.84 -37.14 16.49
C GLN A 345 29.66 -37.42 15.23
N GLN A 346 29.08 -38.08 14.23
CA GLN A 346 29.75 -38.32 12.94
C GLN A 346 30.02 -37.01 12.18
N ILE A 347 29.06 -36.08 12.15
CA ILE A 347 29.22 -34.78 11.49
C ILE A 347 30.23 -33.91 12.24
N ILE A 348 30.15 -33.91 13.58
CA ILE A 348 31.07 -33.16 14.45
C ILE A 348 32.51 -33.71 14.36
N GLY A 349 32.68 -35.02 14.22
CA GLY A 349 33.98 -35.69 14.14
C GLY A 349 34.60 -35.77 12.75
N HIS A 350 33.98 -35.19 11.72
CA HIS A 350 34.49 -35.26 10.34
C HIS A 350 35.75 -34.40 10.16
N SER A 351 36.85 -34.97 9.67
CA SER A 351 38.18 -34.33 9.65
C SER A 351 38.30 -33.09 8.74
N GLN A 352 37.29 -32.82 7.90
CA GLN A 352 37.27 -31.70 6.95
C GLN A 352 36.44 -30.50 7.44
N MET A 353 35.65 -30.64 8.51
CA MET A 353 34.73 -29.58 8.97
C MET A 353 35.30 -28.90 10.21
N THR A 354 35.61 -27.60 10.11
CA THR A 354 36.28 -26.84 11.20
C THR A 354 35.28 -26.25 12.21
N ARG A 355 34.10 -25.82 11.75
CA ARG A 355 33.05 -25.16 12.56
C ARG A 355 31.68 -25.80 12.28
N VAL A 356 30.92 -26.16 13.32
CA VAL A 356 29.53 -26.64 13.18
C VAL A 356 28.60 -25.85 14.11
N MET A 357 27.60 -25.17 13.55
CA MET A 357 26.50 -24.53 14.29
C MET A 357 25.28 -25.44 14.27
N CYS A 358 24.82 -25.85 15.44
CA CYS A 358 23.78 -26.86 15.61
C CYS A 358 22.56 -26.28 16.34
N LEU A 359 21.45 -26.10 15.65
CA LEU A 359 20.18 -25.74 16.28
C LEU A 359 19.54 -26.98 16.92
N THR A 360 19.37 -26.98 18.23
CA THR A 360 18.68 -28.06 18.96
C THR A 360 17.18 -27.92 18.73
N LEU A 361 16.58 -28.84 17.99
CA LEU A 361 15.14 -28.88 17.79
C LEU A 361 14.46 -29.75 18.84
N PHE A 362 13.14 -29.66 18.90
CA PHE A 362 12.31 -30.64 19.59
C PHE A 362 12.63 -32.04 19.06
N SER A 363 12.47 -33.07 19.89
CA SER A 363 12.69 -34.46 19.52
C SER A 363 11.36 -35.07 19.04
N PRO A 364 11.16 -35.30 17.73
CA PRO A 364 9.93 -35.91 17.20
C PRO A 364 9.65 -37.28 17.79
N GLU A 365 10.69 -38.00 18.21
CA GLU A 365 10.65 -39.35 18.75
C GLU A 365 10.35 -39.39 20.26
N ALA A 366 10.38 -38.24 20.95
CA ALA A 366 10.07 -38.17 22.37
C ALA A 366 8.58 -38.49 22.63
N LYS A 367 8.27 -39.16 23.73
CA LYS A 367 6.88 -39.46 24.11
C LYS A 367 6.12 -38.15 24.36
N ASP A 368 4.91 -38.03 23.81
CA ASP A 368 4.08 -36.85 24.00
C ASP A 368 3.22 -37.00 25.26
N LEU A 369 3.54 -36.20 26.28
CA LEU A 369 2.85 -36.23 27.58
C LEU A 369 1.37 -35.82 27.47
N PHE A 370 1.01 -34.98 26.50
CA PHE A 370 -0.38 -34.58 26.29
C PHE A 370 -1.19 -35.72 25.68
N LEU A 371 -0.64 -36.45 24.70
CA LEU A 371 -1.28 -37.65 24.16
C LEU A 371 -1.47 -38.73 25.23
N ALA A 372 -0.46 -38.95 26.08
CA ALA A 372 -0.57 -39.85 27.22
C ALA A 372 -1.70 -39.42 28.18
N THR A 373 -1.86 -38.11 28.42
CA THR A 373 -2.94 -37.55 29.26
C THR A 373 -4.31 -37.73 28.63
N LEU A 374 -4.44 -37.54 27.30
CA LEU A 374 -5.69 -37.79 26.58
C LEU A 374 -6.08 -39.27 26.65
N LYS A 375 -5.12 -40.16 26.42
CA LYS A 375 -5.31 -41.60 26.52
C LYS A 375 -5.71 -42.04 27.93
N GLN A 376 -5.02 -41.54 28.95
CA GLN A 376 -5.38 -41.79 30.36
C GLN A 376 -6.79 -41.27 30.68
N HIS A 377 -7.22 -40.14 30.10
CA HIS A 377 -8.57 -39.62 30.32
C HIS A 377 -9.67 -40.54 29.75
N ILE A 378 -9.43 -41.12 28.57
CA ILE A 378 -10.34 -42.12 27.97
C ILE A 378 -10.34 -43.40 28.83
N GLU A 379 -9.15 -43.92 29.19
CA GLU A 379 -9.00 -45.15 29.98
C GLU A 379 -9.57 -45.03 31.40
N SER A 380 -9.53 -43.83 32.01
CA SER A 380 -10.07 -43.56 33.36
C SER A 380 -11.58 -43.26 33.38
N HIS A 381 -12.30 -43.57 32.30
CA HIS A 381 -13.73 -43.32 32.13
C HIS A 381 -14.12 -41.87 32.47
N ASN A 382 -13.30 -40.91 32.02
CA ASN A 382 -13.54 -39.47 32.17
C ASN A 382 -13.59 -38.95 33.63
N THR A 383 -12.93 -39.63 34.57
CA THR A 383 -12.78 -39.11 35.95
C THR A 383 -11.71 -38.01 36.02
N VAL A 384 -12.04 -36.88 36.66
CA VAL A 384 -11.15 -35.71 36.75
C VAL A 384 -10.06 -35.98 37.80
N GLN A 385 -8.83 -36.25 37.37
CA GLN A 385 -7.66 -36.15 38.25
C GLN A 385 -7.11 -34.71 38.23
N ASN A 386 -6.87 -34.17 39.42
CA ASN A 386 -6.67 -32.75 39.69
C ASN A 386 -5.21 -32.26 39.54
N ASP A 387 -4.38 -32.92 38.73
CA ASP A 387 -3.01 -32.47 38.46
C ASP A 387 -2.99 -31.38 37.38
N SER A 388 -3.26 -30.15 37.85
CA SER A 388 -3.42 -28.93 37.05
C SER A 388 -2.25 -28.57 36.12
N LEU A 389 -1.05 -29.11 36.33
CA LEU A 389 0.15 -28.80 35.54
C LEU A 389 0.36 -29.72 34.32
N LEU A 390 -0.16 -30.95 34.32
CA LEU A 390 -0.04 -31.90 33.19
C LEU A 390 -1.12 -31.70 32.11
N LEU A 391 -2.19 -30.96 32.44
CA LEU A 391 -3.35 -30.75 31.58
C LEU A 391 -3.19 -29.65 30.54
N ARG A 392 -2.05 -28.93 30.54
CA ARG A 392 -1.81 -27.81 29.62
C ARG A 392 -0.71 -28.19 28.62
N PRO A 393 -0.98 -28.18 27.31
CA PRO A 393 0.08 -28.29 26.31
C PRO A 393 1.06 -27.12 26.48
N VAL A 394 2.37 -27.44 26.52
CA VAL A 394 3.45 -26.45 26.65
C VAL A 394 3.37 -25.50 25.47
N SER A 395 3.15 -24.21 25.71
CA SER A 395 3.02 -23.24 24.62
C SER A 395 4.39 -22.93 24.03
N ILE A 396 4.57 -23.14 22.72
CA ILE A 396 5.75 -22.63 22.02
C ILE A 396 5.67 -21.10 22.01
N ASN A 397 6.67 -20.45 22.62
CA ASN A 397 6.69 -19.00 22.76
C ASN A 397 7.08 -18.35 21.42
N GLN A 398 6.51 -17.18 21.09
CA GLN A 398 6.87 -16.41 19.88
C GLN A 398 8.39 -16.14 19.78
N LYS A 399 9.08 -16.04 20.92
CA LYS A 399 10.53 -15.94 20.99
C LYS A 399 11.26 -17.07 20.25
N VAL A 400 10.75 -18.30 20.33
CA VAL A 400 11.34 -19.48 19.66
C VAL A 400 11.31 -19.34 18.14
N LEU A 401 10.20 -18.83 17.59
CA LEU A 401 10.07 -18.57 16.16
C LEU A 401 11.07 -17.51 15.69
N ILE A 402 11.29 -16.47 16.49
CA ILE A 402 12.30 -15.44 16.21
C ILE A 402 13.71 -16.05 16.24
N ASP A 403 14.03 -16.90 17.23
CA ASP A 403 15.34 -17.53 17.34
C ASP A 403 15.65 -18.45 16.13
N VAL A 404 14.65 -19.20 15.63
CA VAL A 404 14.76 -20.01 14.41
C VAL A 404 14.97 -19.14 13.17
N GLN A 405 14.20 -18.06 13.03
CA GLN A 405 14.36 -17.12 11.91
C GLN A 405 15.73 -16.45 11.93
N LEU A 406 16.24 -16.07 13.10
CA LEU A 406 17.59 -15.55 13.27
C LEU A 406 18.66 -16.59 12.89
N PHE A 407 18.43 -17.88 13.16
CA PHE A 407 19.34 -18.97 12.75
C PHE A 407 19.38 -19.15 11.23
N ILE A 408 18.22 -19.12 10.57
CA ILE A 408 18.13 -19.18 9.11
C ILE A 408 18.81 -17.95 8.48
N ALA A 409 18.52 -16.75 8.98
CA ALA A 409 19.18 -15.53 8.51
C ALA A 409 20.70 -15.57 8.74
N ALA A 410 21.18 -16.15 9.84
CA ALA A 410 22.61 -16.34 10.09
C ALA A 410 23.25 -17.33 9.10
N LYS A 411 22.52 -18.37 8.69
CA LYS A 411 22.96 -19.32 7.66
C LYS A 411 23.00 -18.69 6.27
N GLU A 412 22.01 -17.87 5.92
CA GLU A 412 21.94 -17.15 4.65
C GLU A 412 23.00 -16.05 4.53
N ALA A 413 23.32 -15.35 5.63
CA ALA A 413 24.35 -14.32 5.68
C ALA A 413 25.78 -14.86 5.87
N ASN A 414 25.97 -16.19 5.82
CA ASN A 414 27.28 -16.80 6.00
C ASN A 414 28.00 -16.95 4.66
N ASP A 415 28.97 -16.06 4.42
CA ASP A 415 29.80 -16.07 3.20
C ASP A 415 30.82 -17.23 3.15
N ASP A 416 31.09 -17.89 4.30
CA ASP A 416 32.15 -18.88 4.49
C ASP A 416 31.57 -20.32 4.53
N THR A 417 30.97 -20.76 3.42
CA THR A 417 30.17 -22.00 3.32
C THR A 417 30.97 -23.30 3.39
N GLU A 418 32.28 -23.26 3.12
CA GLU A 418 33.15 -24.44 3.13
C GLU A 418 33.68 -24.80 4.53
N GLN A 419 33.75 -23.81 5.44
CA GLN A 419 34.32 -23.97 6.80
C GLN A 419 33.26 -24.10 7.90
N THR A 420 32.09 -23.46 7.74
CA THR A 420 31.03 -23.43 8.75
C THR A 420 29.78 -24.16 8.29
N LYS A 421 29.48 -25.30 8.92
CA LYS A 421 28.27 -26.07 8.61
C LYS A 421 27.14 -25.75 9.58
N PHE A 422 25.99 -25.33 9.04
CA PHE A 422 24.76 -25.15 9.81
C PHE A 422 23.93 -26.43 9.74
N ILE A 423 23.62 -27.00 10.91
CA ILE A 423 22.81 -28.20 11.07
C ILE A 423 21.72 -27.94 12.10
N ALA A 424 20.65 -28.73 12.06
CA ALA A 424 19.65 -28.77 13.12
C ALA A 424 19.61 -30.19 13.69
N ALA A 425 19.65 -30.37 15.01
CA ALA A 425 19.64 -31.68 15.63
C ALA A 425 18.34 -31.91 16.39
N SER A 426 17.65 -33.00 16.05
CA SER A 426 16.40 -33.44 16.69
C SER A 426 16.66 -34.47 17.79
N VAL A 427 17.70 -34.27 18.59
CA VAL A 427 18.16 -35.24 19.59
C VAL A 427 17.61 -34.87 20.97
N SER A 428 17.00 -35.84 21.65
CA SER A 428 16.58 -35.71 23.05
C SER A 428 17.79 -35.89 23.97
N GLY A 429 18.08 -34.88 24.80
CA GLY A 429 19.14 -34.97 25.80
C GLY A 429 18.85 -34.09 27.01
N ASP A 430 19.01 -34.66 28.21
CA ASP A 430 18.78 -34.00 29.51
C ASP A 430 19.73 -32.80 29.80
N CYS A 431 20.70 -32.53 28.92
CA CYS A 431 21.83 -31.59 29.15
C CYS A 431 21.69 -30.20 28.50
N PHE A 432 20.55 -29.90 27.88
CA PHE A 432 20.35 -28.75 26.97
C PHE A 432 18.99 -28.06 27.16
N GLN A 433 18.69 -27.07 26.32
CA GLN A 433 17.38 -26.39 26.24
C GLN A 433 16.85 -26.53 24.80
N GLU A 434 15.56 -26.85 24.64
CA GLU A 434 14.92 -26.92 23.31
C GLU A 434 15.03 -25.56 22.59
N TYR A 435 15.29 -25.58 21.28
CA TYR A 435 15.48 -24.40 20.42
C TYR A 435 16.71 -23.53 20.76
N SER A 436 17.74 -24.13 21.36
CA SER A 436 19.04 -23.48 21.59
C SER A 436 20.05 -23.79 20.51
N VAL A 437 20.92 -22.83 20.19
CA VAL A 437 21.97 -22.99 19.17
C VAL A 437 23.27 -23.40 19.85
N GLN A 438 23.86 -24.52 19.45
CA GLN A 438 25.13 -25.02 19.96
C GLN A 438 26.25 -24.74 18.96
N PHE A 439 27.46 -24.49 19.45
CA PHE A 439 28.63 -24.28 18.61
C PHE A 439 29.72 -25.32 18.91
N TYR A 440 30.13 -26.03 17.87
CA TYR A 440 31.18 -27.04 17.90
C TYR A 440 32.37 -26.60 17.05
N HIS A 441 33.58 -26.83 17.57
CA HIS A 441 34.83 -26.59 16.86
C HIS A 441 35.73 -27.82 16.98
N ALA A 442 36.21 -28.33 15.84
CA ALA A 442 37.10 -29.48 15.74
C ALA A 442 36.69 -30.68 16.63
N GLY A 443 35.40 -31.03 16.64
CA GLY A 443 34.90 -32.16 17.43
C GLY A 443 34.43 -31.84 18.86
N THR A 444 34.69 -30.63 19.37
CA THR A 444 34.44 -30.26 20.77
C THR A 444 33.34 -29.20 20.92
N ILE A 445 32.50 -29.32 21.95
CA ILE A 445 31.45 -28.34 22.25
C ILE A 445 32.04 -27.10 22.94
N MET A 446 31.92 -25.94 22.30
CA MET A 446 32.46 -24.68 22.80
C MET A 446 31.40 -23.86 23.54
N SER A 447 30.15 -23.93 23.08
CA SER A 447 29.00 -23.32 23.73
C SER A 447 27.74 -24.16 23.56
N ARG A 448 26.93 -24.21 24.63
CA ARG A 448 25.64 -24.90 24.66
C ARG A 448 24.48 -24.01 24.22
N ASN A 449 24.65 -22.69 24.17
CA ASN A 449 23.62 -21.76 23.73
C ASN A 449 24.23 -20.50 23.10
N VAL A 450 24.03 -20.30 21.80
CA VAL A 450 24.52 -19.14 21.07
C VAL A 450 23.37 -18.16 20.89
N LYS A 451 23.51 -16.95 21.44
CA LYS A 451 22.51 -15.88 21.26
C LYS A 451 22.72 -15.22 19.91
N LEU A 452 21.93 -15.66 18.93
CA LEU A 452 21.92 -15.08 17.59
C LEU A 452 21.32 -13.67 17.62
N GLY A 453 21.87 -12.77 16.80
CA GLY A 453 21.46 -11.35 16.75
C GLY A 453 22.28 -10.43 17.65
N LEU A 454 23.05 -10.99 18.61
CA LEU A 454 24.07 -10.26 19.37
C LEU A 454 25.44 -10.51 18.73
N LYS A 455 25.76 -9.76 17.66
CA LYS A 455 27.12 -9.73 17.09
C LYS A 455 27.96 -8.77 17.95
N PRO A 456 29.06 -9.23 18.56
CA PRO A 456 30.04 -8.32 19.14
C PRO A 456 30.58 -7.39 18.07
N ASP A 457 30.95 -6.18 18.48
CA ASP A 457 31.70 -5.28 17.62
C ASP A 457 32.98 -5.97 17.16
N PRO A 458 33.49 -5.66 15.95
CA PRO A 458 34.75 -6.21 15.45
C PRO A 458 35.89 -6.06 16.48
N PRO A 459 36.84 -7.01 16.55
CA PRO A 459 37.94 -6.96 17.50
C PRO A 459 38.70 -5.67 17.27
N GLN A 460 38.83 -4.85 18.31
CA GLN A 460 39.57 -3.61 18.21
C GLN A 460 41.04 -3.96 18.33
N ILE A 461 41.78 -3.78 17.24
CA ILE A 461 43.21 -3.98 17.28
C ILE A 461 43.84 -2.78 17.98
N ALA A 462 44.40 -3.00 19.16
CA ALA A 462 45.02 -1.97 19.97
C ALA A 462 46.40 -1.58 19.40
N HIS A 463 47.26 -2.56 19.09
CA HIS A 463 48.62 -2.31 18.58
C HIS A 463 49.04 -3.42 17.63
N ILE A 464 49.52 -3.09 16.42
CA ILE A 464 50.09 -4.04 15.47
C ILE A 464 51.60 -3.81 15.42
N GLN A 465 52.39 -4.86 15.62
CA GLN A 465 53.85 -4.84 15.53
C GLN A 465 54.30 -5.72 14.35
N HIS A 466 55.61 -5.83 14.11
CA HIS A 466 56.14 -6.68 13.02
C HIS A 466 55.86 -8.19 13.23
N THR A 467 55.63 -8.65 14.47
CA THR A 467 55.45 -10.08 14.79
C THR A 467 54.34 -10.40 15.81
N ASN A 468 53.61 -9.40 16.30
CA ASN A 468 52.50 -9.58 17.24
C ASN A 468 51.43 -8.50 17.10
N VAL A 469 50.26 -8.75 17.66
CA VAL A 469 49.14 -7.80 17.68
C VAL A 469 48.43 -7.84 19.04
N SER A 470 48.16 -6.68 19.60
CA SER A 470 47.37 -6.52 20.81
C SER A 470 45.91 -6.25 20.45
N LEU A 471 44.98 -6.93 21.11
CA LEU A 471 43.55 -6.95 20.83
C LEU A 471 42.79 -6.46 22.05
N LYS A 472 41.84 -5.54 21.83
CA LYS A 472 40.85 -5.08 22.80
C LYS A 472 39.49 -5.67 22.40
N LEU A 473 38.92 -6.46 23.30
CA LEU A 473 37.70 -7.22 23.05
C LEU A 473 36.57 -6.66 23.91
N ASN A 474 35.42 -6.32 23.31
CA ASN A 474 34.33 -5.65 24.02
C ASN A 474 33.55 -6.62 24.92
N HIS A 475 33.14 -6.13 26.08
CA HIS A 475 32.40 -6.90 27.09
C HIS A 475 30.90 -6.66 26.97
N LEU A 476 30.11 -7.72 26.76
CA LEU A 476 28.69 -7.59 26.36
C LEU A 476 27.70 -8.36 27.24
N LEU A 477 28.16 -9.34 28.03
CA LEU A 477 27.30 -10.09 28.95
C LEU A 477 27.28 -9.34 30.29
N ASN A 478 26.30 -8.44 30.47
CA ASN A 478 26.26 -7.49 31.61
C ASN A 478 26.15 -8.12 33.01
N LYS A 479 26.22 -9.45 33.14
CA LYS A 479 26.57 -10.18 34.37
C LYS A 479 27.28 -11.47 33.94
N SER A 480 28.52 -11.66 34.42
CA SER A 480 29.42 -12.83 34.26
C SER A 480 29.87 -13.19 32.83
N THR A 481 30.70 -12.37 32.17
CA THR A 481 31.55 -12.85 31.05
C THR A 481 32.73 -13.63 31.61
N GLU A 482 33.02 -14.81 31.07
CA GLU A 482 33.98 -15.74 31.67
C GLU A 482 35.08 -16.21 30.71
N ARG A 483 34.91 -16.08 29.38
CA ARG A 483 35.96 -16.42 28.39
C ARG A 483 35.78 -15.70 27.06
N TYR A 484 36.88 -15.27 26.43
CA TYR A 484 36.90 -14.81 25.04
C TYR A 484 37.47 -15.89 24.13
N VAL A 485 36.82 -16.15 22.99
CA VAL A 485 37.27 -17.12 21.98
C VAL A 485 37.66 -16.36 20.72
N VAL A 486 38.95 -16.38 20.35
CA VAL A 486 39.51 -15.63 19.23
C VAL A 486 40.02 -16.62 18.16
N GLU A 487 39.65 -16.41 16.89
CA GLU A 487 40.16 -17.17 15.73
C GLU A 487 40.91 -16.23 14.78
N TYR A 488 42.07 -16.66 14.26
CA TYR A 488 42.87 -15.91 13.28
C TYR A 488 43.42 -16.81 12.16
N GLY A 489 43.66 -16.27 10.96
CA GLY A 489 44.24 -17.02 9.82
C GLY A 489 44.93 -16.09 8.80
N VAL A 490 45.84 -16.63 7.98
CA VAL A 490 46.52 -15.88 6.90
C VAL A 490 45.62 -15.82 5.67
N VAL A 491 45.58 -14.70 4.95
CA VAL A 491 44.84 -14.58 3.68
C VAL A 491 45.51 -15.44 2.59
N SER A 492 44.76 -16.41 2.03
CA SER A 492 45.19 -17.14 0.82
C SER A 492 44.57 -16.55 -0.45
N ASN A 493 45.39 -16.26 -1.46
CA ASN A 493 44.92 -15.77 -2.77
C ASN A 493 44.11 -16.82 -3.57
N ASP A 494 44.23 -18.11 -3.22
CA ASP A 494 43.67 -19.23 -3.99
C ASP A 494 42.37 -19.81 -3.39
N GLY A 495 41.85 -19.23 -2.31
CA GLY A 495 40.51 -19.51 -1.75
C GLY A 495 40.29 -20.91 -1.14
N MET A 496 41.24 -21.84 -1.25
CA MET A 496 41.03 -23.25 -0.90
C MET A 496 41.70 -23.70 0.42
N ASP A 497 42.44 -22.85 1.14
CA ASP A 497 43.20 -23.30 2.33
C ASP A 497 43.35 -22.22 3.43
N ASN A 498 42.24 -21.69 3.93
CA ASN A 498 42.25 -20.82 5.12
C ASN A 498 42.17 -21.66 6.40
N THR A 499 43.32 -22.13 6.90
CA THR A 499 43.40 -22.81 8.20
C THR A 499 43.35 -21.80 9.34
N TRP A 500 42.16 -21.55 9.87
CA TRP A 500 41.96 -20.71 11.06
C TRP A 500 42.56 -21.37 12.30
N LYS A 501 43.41 -20.65 13.03
CA LYS A 501 43.97 -21.01 14.34
C LYS A 501 43.15 -20.35 15.45
N GLN A 502 42.85 -21.09 16.52
CA GLN A 502 42.02 -20.61 17.63
C GLN A 502 42.81 -20.46 18.93
N ILE A 503 42.53 -19.39 19.68
CA ILE A 503 43.07 -19.12 21.02
C ILE A 503 41.92 -18.74 21.96
N VAL A 504 41.90 -19.36 23.15
CA VAL A 504 40.91 -19.09 24.20
C VAL A 504 41.56 -18.30 25.33
N TYR A 505 41.00 -17.14 25.67
CA TYR A 505 41.42 -16.32 26.80
C TYR A 505 40.47 -16.55 28.00
N PRO A 506 40.95 -17.19 29.09
CA PRO A 506 40.11 -17.60 30.23
C PRO A 506 39.78 -16.49 31.23
N GLU A 507 40.36 -15.29 31.12
CA GLU A 507 40.13 -14.18 32.05
C GLU A 507 39.57 -12.96 31.30
N ALA A 508 38.33 -12.58 31.61
CA ALA A 508 37.67 -11.39 31.06
C ALA A 508 38.15 -10.06 31.70
N LEU A 509 39.05 -10.11 32.69
CA LEU A 509 39.53 -8.95 33.44
C LEU A 509 40.74 -8.24 32.81
N LYS A 510 41.39 -8.84 31.79
CA LYS A 510 42.46 -8.17 31.05
C LYS A 510 41.87 -7.35 29.91
N GLU A 511 42.14 -6.05 29.94
CA GLU A 511 41.65 -5.10 28.92
C GLU A 511 42.32 -5.26 27.56
N LEU A 512 43.55 -5.82 27.53
CA LEU A 512 44.33 -6.08 26.32
C LEU A 512 44.80 -7.55 26.26
N HIS A 513 44.58 -8.20 25.12
CA HIS A 513 45.01 -9.58 24.83
C HIS A 513 46.04 -9.58 23.70
N VAL A 514 47.22 -10.18 23.89
CA VAL A 514 48.30 -10.18 22.88
C VAL A 514 48.30 -11.49 22.10
N LEU A 515 48.12 -11.39 20.78
CA LEU A 515 48.30 -12.45 19.80
C LEU A 515 49.73 -12.35 19.23
N SER A 516 50.57 -13.35 19.47
CA SER A 516 52.00 -13.34 19.13
C SER A 516 52.36 -14.47 18.14
N GLY A 517 53.50 -14.35 17.45
CA GLY A 517 53.99 -15.36 16.51
C GLY A 517 53.43 -15.21 15.09
N LEU A 518 53.23 -13.96 14.65
CA LEU A 518 52.83 -13.61 13.29
C LEU A 518 54.08 -13.29 12.46
N GLU A 519 54.08 -13.60 11.17
CA GLU A 519 55.19 -13.27 10.25
C GLU A 519 54.91 -11.96 9.48
N GLN A 520 55.94 -11.15 9.23
CA GLN A 520 55.87 -9.72 8.86
C GLN A 520 55.30 -9.42 7.46
N ASP A 521 54.86 -8.16 7.22
CA ASP A 521 54.17 -7.70 5.98
C ASP A 521 53.13 -8.68 5.41
N THR A 522 52.46 -9.46 6.28
CA THR A 522 51.50 -10.51 5.90
C THR A 522 50.11 -10.15 6.42
N GLU A 523 49.09 -10.40 5.59
CA GLU A 523 47.70 -10.09 5.91
C GLU A 523 47.01 -11.25 6.63
N TYR A 524 46.37 -10.94 7.76
CA TYR A 524 45.66 -11.86 8.62
C TYR A 524 44.20 -11.44 8.78
N GLN A 525 43.32 -12.42 8.87
CA GLN A 525 41.91 -12.26 9.23
C GLN A 525 41.70 -12.70 10.68
N LEU A 526 40.84 -12.01 11.43
CA LEU A 526 40.60 -12.21 12.86
C LEU A 526 39.10 -12.07 13.19
N ARG A 527 38.55 -12.98 14.01
CA ARG A 527 37.23 -12.83 14.64
C ARG A 527 37.29 -13.15 16.14
N TYR A 528 36.30 -12.69 16.91
CA TYR A 528 36.12 -13.19 18.28
C TYR A 528 34.66 -13.36 18.69
N ALA A 529 34.42 -14.18 19.71
CA ALA A 529 33.14 -14.32 20.38
C ALA A 529 33.31 -14.24 21.90
N VAL A 530 32.27 -13.76 22.55
CA VAL A 530 32.18 -13.62 24.01
C VAL A 530 31.39 -14.80 24.55
N ALA A 531 31.91 -15.49 25.56
CA ALA A 531 31.24 -16.63 26.18
C ALA A 531 31.23 -16.54 27.71
N ASP A 532 30.14 -17.03 28.28
CA ASP A 532 30.00 -17.36 29.71
C ASP A 532 29.93 -18.89 29.88
N ASN A 533 29.71 -19.40 31.09
CA ASN A 533 29.63 -20.84 31.36
C ASN A 533 28.43 -21.55 30.68
N GLN A 534 27.40 -20.83 30.22
CA GLN A 534 26.16 -21.40 29.65
C GLN A 534 25.86 -20.93 28.22
N CYS A 535 26.35 -19.77 27.79
CA CYS A 535 26.00 -19.08 26.55
C CYS A 535 27.23 -18.45 25.83
N MET A 536 27.11 -18.20 24.52
CA MET A 536 28.09 -17.49 23.69
C MET A 536 27.38 -16.50 22.73
N SER A 537 28.05 -15.42 22.34
CA SER A 537 27.58 -14.49 21.29
C SER A 537 27.68 -15.09 19.89
N ASN A 538 27.19 -14.39 18.87
CA ASN A 538 27.70 -14.60 17.51
C ASN A 538 29.22 -14.33 17.46
N PHE A 539 29.90 -14.75 16.38
CA PHE A 539 31.17 -14.13 16.03
C PHE A 539 30.96 -12.67 15.67
N SER A 540 31.94 -11.84 16.03
CA SER A 540 32.09 -10.52 15.46
C SER A 540 32.22 -10.61 13.94
N TRP A 541 32.04 -9.48 13.25
CA TRP A 541 32.55 -9.35 11.89
C TRP A 541 34.04 -9.69 11.86
N ILE A 542 34.52 -10.21 10.73
CA ILE A 542 35.95 -10.45 10.52
C ILE A 542 36.65 -9.09 10.42
N GLY A 543 37.69 -8.92 11.24
CA GLY A 543 38.64 -7.82 11.12
C GLY A 543 39.89 -8.31 10.40
N ASN A 544 40.31 -7.58 9.38
CA ASN A 544 41.58 -7.85 8.68
C ASN A 544 42.67 -6.95 9.24
N PHE A 545 43.88 -7.46 9.32
CA PHE A 545 45.05 -6.66 9.68
C PHE A 545 46.31 -7.21 9.02
N LYS A 546 47.21 -6.30 8.67
CA LYS A 546 48.50 -6.64 8.09
C LYS A 546 49.59 -6.35 9.12
N THR A 547 50.49 -7.29 9.37
CA THR A 547 51.65 -7.08 10.25
C THR A 547 52.57 -5.99 9.69
N ALA A 548 53.23 -5.23 10.57
CA ALA A 548 54.04 -4.08 10.21
C ALA A 548 55.23 -4.42 9.28
N SER A 549 55.78 -3.40 8.62
CA SER A 549 56.76 -3.54 7.54
C SER A 549 57.79 -2.40 7.52
N ALA A 550 59.07 -2.72 7.26
CA ALA A 550 60.19 -1.79 7.43
C ALA A 550 60.09 -0.56 6.49
N ALA A 551 59.84 0.62 7.10
CA ALA A 551 59.09 1.67 6.42
C ALA A 551 59.91 2.78 5.73
N ARG A 552 59.27 3.37 4.72
CA ARG A 552 59.48 4.76 4.27
C ARG A 552 58.39 5.68 4.89
N PRO A 553 58.51 7.01 4.89
CA PRO A 553 57.37 7.86 5.24
C PRO A 553 56.25 7.69 4.21
N GLY A 554 55.00 7.96 4.62
CA GLY A 554 53.87 7.97 3.70
C GLY A 554 54.02 9.00 2.57
N GLN A 555 53.14 8.94 1.57
CA GLN A 555 52.92 10.10 0.71
C GLN A 555 52.38 11.23 1.59
N PRO A 556 52.92 12.47 1.52
CA PRO A 556 52.54 13.52 2.45
C PRO A 556 51.08 13.94 2.28
N SER A 557 50.32 13.78 3.36
CA SER A 557 49.02 14.41 3.57
C SER A 557 49.23 15.91 3.80
N VAL A 558 49.48 16.66 2.72
CA VAL A 558 49.76 18.09 2.78
C VAL A 558 48.49 18.86 3.17
N LYS A 559 48.41 19.30 4.43
CA LYS A 559 47.30 20.10 4.97
C LYS A 559 47.51 21.56 4.56
N MET A 560 46.42 22.25 4.25
CA MET A 560 46.40 23.71 4.12
C MET A 560 45.66 24.30 5.33
N ASN A 561 46.33 25.18 6.08
CA ASN A 561 45.69 26.01 7.10
C ASN A 561 45.47 27.44 6.52
N ARG A 562 44.88 28.36 7.29
CA ARG A 562 44.88 29.80 6.96
C ARG A 562 46.32 30.34 6.92
N ASP A 563 47.14 29.93 7.88
CA ASP A 563 48.48 30.49 8.15
C ASP A 563 49.66 29.80 7.46
N ALA A 564 49.60 28.49 7.17
CA ALA A 564 50.73 27.70 6.68
C ALA A 564 50.35 26.38 5.97
N ILE A 565 51.22 25.90 5.09
CA ILE A 565 51.14 24.55 4.52
C ILE A 565 51.78 23.61 5.53
N ILE A 566 50.92 22.85 6.21
CA ILE A 566 51.31 21.91 7.26
C ILE A 566 51.50 20.55 6.58
N VAL A 567 52.72 20.32 6.12
CA VAL A 567 53.14 19.11 5.42
C VAL A 567 53.19 17.98 6.44
N SER A 568 52.12 17.20 6.55
CA SER A 568 52.07 16.00 7.38
C SER A 568 52.35 14.74 6.57
N TRP A 569 52.79 13.67 7.21
CA TRP A 569 52.88 12.33 6.63
C TRP A 569 52.62 11.26 7.67
N LEU A 570 52.19 10.07 7.22
CA LEU A 570 52.24 8.88 8.07
C LEU A 570 53.71 8.62 8.47
N LYS A 571 53.94 8.43 9.77
CA LYS A 571 55.24 8.02 10.35
C LYS A 571 55.85 6.91 9.48
N ALA A 572 57.15 6.98 9.22
CA ALA A 572 57.87 5.77 8.83
C ALA A 572 57.85 4.80 10.03
N GLU A 573 56.99 3.78 9.97
CA GLU A 573 56.74 2.85 11.08
C GLU A 573 58.02 2.26 11.67
N SER A 574 57.96 2.07 12.99
CA SER A 574 58.97 1.36 13.76
C SER A 574 58.33 0.89 15.07
N ASP A 575 58.77 -0.26 15.55
CA ASP A 575 58.76 -0.56 16.99
C ASP A 575 59.85 0.29 17.70
N GLU A 576 59.92 0.24 19.04
CA GLU A 576 60.67 1.24 19.82
C GLU A 576 62.19 1.05 19.84
N ASP A 577 62.71 -0.14 19.55
CA ASP A 577 64.17 -0.41 19.45
C ASP A 577 64.85 0.25 18.23
N CYS A 578 64.08 0.68 17.23
CA CYS A 578 64.59 1.25 15.97
C CYS A 578 63.88 2.57 15.58
N PRO A 579 63.93 3.61 16.43
CA PRO A 579 63.16 4.83 16.22
C PRO A 579 63.68 5.65 15.02
N VAL A 580 62.76 6.33 14.33
CA VAL A 580 63.11 7.33 13.31
C VAL A 580 63.82 8.51 13.98
N LEU A 581 64.93 8.97 13.40
CA LEU A 581 65.72 10.08 13.98
C LEU A 581 65.25 11.45 13.50
N ARG A 582 64.97 11.61 12.20
CA ARG A 582 64.34 12.81 11.61
C ARG A 582 63.86 12.58 10.17
N TYR A 583 63.27 13.62 9.59
CA TYR A 583 62.79 13.70 8.21
C TYR A 583 63.41 14.90 7.46
N MET A 584 63.27 14.91 6.14
CA MET A 584 63.56 16.06 5.28
C MET A 584 62.43 16.23 4.26
N VAL A 585 62.08 17.49 3.99
CA VAL A 585 60.99 17.91 3.10
C VAL A 585 61.56 18.78 1.99
N GLU A 586 61.05 18.62 0.77
CA GLU A 586 61.35 19.48 -0.37
C GLU A 586 60.06 20.01 -1.01
N TYR A 587 60.02 21.30 -1.34
CA TYR A 587 58.82 21.99 -1.84
C TYR A 587 59.10 22.99 -2.97
N LYS A 588 58.06 23.33 -3.73
CA LYS A 588 58.09 24.22 -4.90
C LYS A 588 56.72 24.85 -5.16
N GLU A 589 56.65 26.11 -5.62
CA GLU A 589 55.40 26.76 -6.05
C GLU A 589 55.15 26.55 -7.55
N ALA A 590 53.89 26.41 -7.97
CA ALA A 590 53.53 26.01 -9.35
C ALA A 590 53.82 27.06 -10.45
N GLY A 591 54.53 28.14 -10.13
CA GLY A 591 54.97 29.18 -11.07
C GLY A 591 56.45 29.60 -10.93
N LEU A 592 57.27 28.86 -10.17
CA LEU A 592 58.68 29.17 -9.90
C LEU A 592 59.59 27.97 -10.19
N GLU A 593 60.89 28.23 -10.41
CA GLU A 593 61.91 27.19 -10.64
C GLU A 593 62.87 26.99 -9.45
N GLY A 594 63.70 25.95 -9.53
CA GLY A 594 64.47 25.39 -8.41
C GLY A 594 63.66 24.38 -7.60
N TRP A 595 64.13 24.10 -6.38
CA TRP A 595 63.43 23.39 -5.29
C TRP A 595 63.98 23.95 -3.97
N SER A 596 63.15 23.99 -2.92
CA SER A 596 63.57 24.42 -1.57
C SER A 596 63.44 23.27 -0.59
N SER A 597 64.37 23.11 0.35
CA SER A 597 64.36 22.00 1.32
C SER A 597 64.42 22.47 2.76
N VAL A 598 63.75 21.75 3.65
CA VAL A 598 63.70 21.98 5.10
C VAL A 598 63.88 20.64 5.81
N GLN A 599 64.77 20.60 6.80
CA GLN A 599 64.99 19.43 7.66
C GLN A 599 64.26 19.59 8.98
N THR A 600 63.68 18.49 9.48
CA THR A 600 63.16 18.44 10.85
C THR A 600 64.31 18.19 11.82
N GLN A 601 64.17 18.57 13.09
CA GLN A 601 65.29 18.48 14.05
C GLN A 601 65.40 17.06 14.62
N GLY A 602 64.27 16.55 15.13
CA GLY A 602 64.02 15.15 15.44
C GLY A 602 62.94 14.57 14.50
N PRO A 603 62.19 13.55 14.92
CA PRO A 603 61.17 12.88 14.10
C PRO A 603 59.81 13.60 14.11
N GLU A 604 59.79 14.94 14.01
CA GLU A 604 58.56 15.68 13.69
C GLU A 604 57.94 15.13 12.39
N CYS A 605 56.83 14.40 12.47
CA CYS A 605 56.13 13.83 11.30
C CYS A 605 55.28 14.88 10.54
N GLU A 606 55.56 16.16 10.79
CA GLU A 606 54.76 17.30 10.35
C GLU A 606 55.67 18.55 10.28
N CYS A 607 55.88 19.10 9.08
CA CYS A 607 56.70 20.29 8.83
C CYS A 607 55.82 21.46 8.37
N THR A 608 55.96 22.62 9.01
CA THR A 608 55.13 23.80 8.74
C THR A 608 55.84 24.77 7.80
N LEU A 609 55.23 25.07 6.64
CA LEU A 609 55.77 25.96 5.61
C LEU A 609 54.86 27.18 5.42
N THR A 610 55.26 28.33 5.93
CA THR A 610 54.49 29.58 5.90
C THR A 610 54.53 30.25 4.51
N VAL A 611 53.64 29.82 3.61
CA VAL A 611 53.46 30.36 2.25
C VAL A 611 51.97 30.56 1.93
N PRO A 612 51.57 31.50 1.05
CA PRO A 612 50.17 31.89 0.90
C PRO A 612 49.34 30.87 0.07
N HIS A 613 48.30 30.32 0.71
CA HIS A 613 47.46 29.20 0.25
C HIS A 613 46.72 29.37 -1.08
N SER A 614 46.64 30.58 -1.61
CA SER A 614 45.97 30.91 -2.87
C SER A 614 46.75 30.48 -4.14
N THR A 615 47.79 29.65 -4.02
CA THR A 615 48.49 28.98 -5.13
C THR A 615 48.53 27.46 -4.95
N CYS A 616 48.63 26.72 -6.05
CA CYS A 616 49.07 25.32 -6.02
C CYS A 616 50.60 25.24 -5.83
N TYR A 617 51.05 24.19 -5.12
CA TYR A 617 52.45 23.89 -4.82
C TYR A 617 52.74 22.41 -5.12
N ARG A 618 54.00 21.96 -4.97
CA ARG A 618 54.38 20.55 -4.82
C ARG A 618 55.21 20.33 -3.57
N VAL A 619 55.13 19.13 -2.99
CA VAL A 619 55.95 18.69 -1.86
C VAL A 619 56.38 17.21 -1.99
N ARG A 620 57.58 16.86 -1.54
CA ARG A 620 58.07 15.48 -1.35
C ARG A 620 58.87 15.36 -0.04
N VAL A 621 59.01 14.14 0.50
CA VAL A 621 59.54 13.87 1.86
C VAL A 621 60.51 12.67 1.85
N SER A 622 61.41 12.57 2.83
CA SER A 622 62.24 11.39 3.13
C SER A 622 62.50 11.27 4.64
N ALA A 623 62.82 10.07 5.14
CA ALA A 623 63.12 9.77 6.55
C ALA A 623 64.56 9.29 6.77
N VAL A 624 65.04 9.34 8.00
CA VAL A 624 66.38 8.90 8.41
C VAL A 624 66.32 8.07 9.71
N TYR A 625 66.82 6.83 9.63
CA TYR A 625 67.36 6.05 10.75
C TYR A 625 68.90 6.17 10.70
N GLU A 626 69.65 5.88 11.79
CA GLU A 626 71.09 6.20 11.95
C GLU A 626 71.93 6.27 10.66
N ASN A 627 72.02 5.12 9.96
CA ASN A 627 72.85 4.90 8.79
C ASN A 627 72.00 4.64 7.52
N ILE A 628 70.69 4.92 7.58
CA ILE A 628 69.70 4.54 6.56
C ILE A 628 68.74 5.70 6.30
N THR A 629 68.97 6.42 5.20
CA THR A 629 67.93 7.26 4.57
C THR A 629 66.91 6.36 3.88
N SER A 630 65.62 6.64 4.04
CA SER A 630 64.54 5.87 3.41
C SER A 630 64.45 6.10 1.89
N LYS A 631 63.61 5.32 1.21
CA LYS A 631 63.01 5.77 -0.06
C LYS A 631 62.23 7.09 0.17
N PRO A 632 62.16 7.99 -0.81
CA PRO A 632 61.32 9.19 -0.70
C PRO A 632 59.84 8.85 -0.76
N SER A 633 58.99 9.85 -0.48
CA SER A 633 57.59 9.87 -0.89
C SER A 633 57.46 10.11 -2.41
N GLU A 634 56.23 9.99 -2.94
CA GLU A 634 55.91 10.56 -4.25
C GLU A 634 55.92 12.11 -4.18
N GLU A 635 56.07 12.79 -5.32
CA GLU A 635 55.79 14.23 -5.42
C GLU A 635 54.29 14.49 -5.37
N THR A 636 53.85 15.20 -4.33
CA THR A 636 52.44 15.49 -4.10
C THR A 636 52.14 16.92 -4.52
N PRO A 637 51.32 17.14 -5.58
CA PRO A 637 50.75 18.45 -5.86
C PRO A 637 49.79 18.81 -4.73
N VAL A 638 49.82 20.06 -4.28
CA VAL A 638 48.94 20.51 -3.20
C VAL A 638 47.50 20.65 -3.73
N PRO A 639 46.51 19.97 -3.11
CA PRO A 639 45.21 19.68 -3.72
C PRO A 639 44.21 20.84 -3.61
N VAL A 640 44.40 21.87 -4.43
CA VAL A 640 43.38 22.90 -4.68
C VAL A 640 42.31 22.38 -5.65
N ASP A 641 41.27 21.74 -5.08
CA ASP A 641 40.01 21.37 -5.74
C ASP A 641 39.23 22.59 -6.22
N VAL A 642 39.30 23.67 -5.44
CA VAL A 642 38.78 24.98 -5.78
C VAL A 642 39.88 26.00 -5.58
N TRP A 643 40.09 26.84 -6.59
CA TRP A 643 41.18 27.82 -6.58
C TRP A 643 40.72 29.05 -5.79
N SER A 644 40.90 29.01 -4.47
CA SER A 644 40.54 30.11 -3.57
C SER A 644 41.56 31.24 -3.71
N ILE A 645 41.12 32.39 -4.22
CA ILE A 645 41.97 33.54 -4.50
C ILE A 645 41.42 34.76 -3.78
N ASP A 646 42.30 35.40 -3.03
CA ASP A 646 42.05 36.68 -2.38
C ASP A 646 42.58 37.80 -3.27
N LEU A 647 41.68 38.58 -3.88
CA LEU A 647 42.04 39.64 -4.83
C LEU A 647 42.57 40.90 -4.11
N SER A 648 42.24 41.10 -2.83
CA SER A 648 42.79 42.18 -1.99
C SER A 648 44.28 42.00 -1.72
N VAL A 649 44.77 40.76 -1.82
CA VAL A 649 46.19 40.39 -1.61
C VAL A 649 46.93 40.19 -2.93
N ARG A 650 46.26 39.65 -3.97
CA ARG A 650 46.87 39.29 -5.25
C ARG A 650 46.19 40.01 -6.41
N LYS A 651 46.96 40.78 -7.17
CA LYS A 651 46.44 41.44 -8.38
C LYS A 651 45.96 40.40 -9.40
N SER A 652 44.80 40.65 -9.98
CA SER A 652 44.18 39.83 -11.03
C SER A 652 45.08 39.56 -12.25
N SER A 653 46.08 40.41 -12.52
CA SER A 653 47.07 40.20 -13.59
C SER A 653 47.97 38.97 -13.39
N ILE A 654 48.27 38.58 -12.15
CA ILE A 654 49.12 37.40 -11.86
C ILE A 654 48.29 36.13 -11.98
N LEU A 655 47.04 36.19 -11.51
CA LEU A 655 46.10 35.09 -11.63
C LEU A 655 45.90 34.66 -13.09
N LEU A 656 45.78 35.62 -14.00
CA LEU A 656 45.63 35.37 -15.42
C LEU A 656 46.76 34.51 -16.01
N GLU A 657 48.02 34.78 -15.65
CA GLU A 657 49.17 34.01 -16.14
C GLU A 657 49.18 32.57 -15.61
N VAL A 658 48.77 32.37 -14.36
CA VAL A 658 48.65 31.01 -13.77
C VAL A 658 47.51 30.23 -14.44
N LEU A 659 46.39 30.89 -14.72
CA LEU A 659 45.24 30.26 -15.37
C LEU A 659 45.53 29.84 -16.82
N LYS A 660 46.35 30.60 -17.57
CA LYS A 660 46.80 30.23 -18.93
C LYS A 660 47.62 28.95 -18.98
N LEU A 661 48.28 28.56 -17.87
CA LEU A 661 49.11 27.36 -17.78
C LEU A 661 48.28 26.08 -17.49
N GLN A 662 46.98 26.20 -17.22
CA GLN A 662 46.07 25.05 -17.04
C GLN A 662 45.87 24.25 -18.34
N ARG A 663 45.54 22.96 -18.21
CA ARG A 663 45.15 22.08 -19.34
C ARG A 663 43.67 21.72 -19.39
N LEU A 664 42.94 21.98 -18.30
CA LEU A 664 41.49 21.89 -18.16
C LEU A 664 41.09 23.03 -17.21
N LYS A 665 40.02 23.75 -17.53
CA LYS A 665 39.48 24.85 -16.70
C LYS A 665 39.07 24.31 -15.31
N LYS A 666 39.39 25.06 -14.26
CA LYS A 666 39.03 24.71 -12.86
C LYS A 666 38.04 25.68 -12.22
N PRO A 667 37.27 25.26 -11.20
CA PRO A 667 36.43 26.16 -10.42
C PRO A 667 37.29 27.10 -9.57
N VAL A 668 36.88 28.37 -9.47
CA VAL A 668 37.56 29.42 -8.70
C VAL A 668 36.64 29.92 -7.60
N GLU A 669 37.19 30.02 -6.39
CA GLU A 669 36.54 30.68 -5.25
C GLU A 669 37.18 32.05 -5.04
N LEU A 670 36.38 33.10 -5.02
CA LEU A 670 36.86 34.43 -4.70
C LEU A 670 36.63 34.78 -3.24
N MET A 671 37.62 35.48 -2.67
CA MET A 671 37.58 36.11 -1.36
C MET A 671 38.13 37.54 -1.47
N GLY A 672 37.68 38.43 -0.57
CA GLY A 672 38.26 39.77 -0.40
C GLY A 672 38.48 40.51 -1.72
N TRP A 673 37.42 40.93 -2.40
CA TRP A 673 37.52 41.68 -3.65
C TRP A 673 37.22 43.16 -3.44
N SER A 674 37.78 43.99 -4.31
CA SER A 674 37.42 45.41 -4.40
C SER A 674 36.41 45.68 -5.50
N ASP A 675 35.49 46.61 -5.24
CA ASP A 675 34.64 47.23 -6.28
C ASP A 675 35.42 48.27 -7.11
N GLU A 676 36.73 48.42 -6.89
CA GLU A 676 37.60 49.29 -7.70
C GLU A 676 37.62 48.84 -9.17
N GLU A 677 37.32 49.79 -10.06
CA GLU A 677 37.17 49.57 -11.51
C GLU A 677 38.36 48.83 -12.15
N ASN A 678 39.60 49.10 -11.70
CA ASN A 678 40.80 48.47 -12.24
C ASN A 678 40.93 46.99 -11.85
N GLU A 679 40.49 46.62 -10.65
CA GLU A 679 40.56 45.26 -10.14
C GLU A 679 39.48 44.40 -10.81
N VAL A 680 38.27 44.94 -10.92
CA VAL A 680 37.15 44.37 -11.67
C VAL A 680 37.55 44.12 -13.13
N LYS A 681 38.16 45.10 -13.81
CA LYS A 681 38.66 44.95 -15.19
C LYS A 681 39.74 43.88 -15.34
N GLY A 682 40.67 43.80 -14.39
CA GLY A 682 41.72 42.77 -14.43
C GLY A 682 41.15 41.37 -14.19
N PHE A 683 40.14 41.22 -13.32
CA PHE A 683 39.51 39.93 -13.06
C PHE A 683 38.65 39.45 -14.25
N LEU A 684 38.01 40.36 -14.99
CA LEU A 684 37.29 40.02 -16.24
C LEU A 684 38.15 39.23 -17.24
N GLN A 685 39.45 39.52 -17.31
CA GLN A 685 40.36 38.82 -18.21
C GLN A 685 40.62 37.36 -17.79
N CYS A 686 40.35 37.02 -16.53
CA CYS A 686 40.52 35.67 -15.98
C CYS A 686 39.33 34.75 -16.32
N LEU A 687 38.13 35.31 -16.47
CA LEU A 687 36.88 34.56 -16.66
C LEU A 687 36.94 33.49 -17.78
N PRO A 688 37.54 33.72 -18.96
CA PRO A 688 37.59 32.71 -20.03
C PRO A 688 38.29 31.40 -19.63
N TYR A 689 39.16 31.45 -18.62
CA TYR A 689 39.97 30.32 -18.15
C TYR A 689 39.35 29.61 -16.93
N ILE A 690 38.23 30.11 -16.41
CA ILE A 690 37.53 29.60 -15.23
C ILE A 690 36.37 28.71 -15.69
N SER A 691 36.16 27.57 -15.02
CA SER A 691 35.03 26.68 -15.35
C SER A 691 33.76 27.03 -14.59
N GLN A 692 33.89 27.43 -13.33
CA GLN A 692 32.79 27.85 -12.44
C GLN A 692 33.33 28.89 -11.45
N LEU A 693 32.53 29.92 -11.17
CA LEU A 693 32.86 30.94 -10.18
C LEU A 693 32.04 30.71 -8.91
N ARG A 694 32.69 30.76 -7.75
CA ARG A 694 32.06 30.64 -6.42
C ARG A 694 32.57 31.75 -5.52
N PHE A 695 31.81 32.07 -4.49
CA PHE A 695 32.12 33.11 -3.52
C PHE A 695 32.07 32.54 -2.10
N THR A 696 33.04 32.90 -1.27
CA THR A 696 33.15 32.37 0.10
C THR A 696 32.84 33.46 1.13
N GLN A 697 31.80 33.24 1.96
CA GLN A 697 31.37 34.22 2.96
C GLN A 697 32.43 34.49 4.05
N PRO A 698 32.82 35.74 4.31
CA PRO A 698 33.68 36.13 5.41
C PRO A 698 32.98 35.95 6.76
N GLU A 699 33.68 35.42 7.76
CA GLU A 699 33.15 35.17 9.12
C GLU A 699 32.69 36.43 9.86
N ARG A 700 33.10 37.63 9.40
CA ARG A 700 32.84 38.92 10.08
C ARG A 700 31.65 39.71 9.53
N ILE A 701 30.99 39.23 8.47
CA ILE A 701 29.92 39.95 7.79
C ILE A 701 28.61 39.16 7.90
N SER A 702 27.50 39.84 8.17
CA SER A 702 26.17 39.20 8.23
C SER A 702 25.82 38.57 6.88
N CYS A 703 25.02 37.48 6.85
CA CYS A 703 24.62 36.84 5.60
C CYS A 703 23.93 37.83 4.63
N GLU A 704 23.14 38.77 5.15
CA GLU A 704 22.47 39.80 4.36
C GLU A 704 23.47 40.78 3.73
N GLU A 705 24.45 41.25 4.51
CA GLU A 705 25.45 42.19 4.03
C GLU A 705 26.45 41.53 3.08
N TRP A 706 26.74 40.24 3.28
CA TRP A 706 27.53 39.43 2.36
C TRP A 706 26.85 39.25 1.00
N GLU A 707 25.59 38.81 0.97
CA GLU A 707 24.85 38.67 -0.29
C GLU A 707 24.72 40.02 -1.01
N LYS A 708 24.57 41.13 -0.27
CA LYS A 708 24.59 42.48 -0.85
C LYS A 708 25.93 42.83 -1.50
N GLN A 709 27.06 42.54 -0.85
CA GLN A 709 28.41 42.78 -1.40
C GLN A 709 28.70 41.89 -2.62
N LYS A 710 28.36 40.60 -2.55
CA LYS A 710 28.48 39.65 -3.66
C LYS A 710 27.65 40.09 -4.86
N ARG A 711 26.38 40.46 -4.64
CA ARG A 711 25.52 41.00 -5.71
C ARG A 711 26.14 42.26 -6.30
N SER A 712 26.53 43.25 -5.50
CA SER A 712 27.19 44.49 -5.97
C SER A 712 28.39 44.21 -6.87
N PHE A 713 29.30 43.31 -6.45
CA PHE A 713 30.48 42.96 -7.23
C PHE A 713 30.15 42.31 -8.56
N LEU A 714 29.18 41.37 -8.58
CA LEU A 714 28.69 40.75 -9.81
C LEU A 714 28.07 41.78 -10.77
N LEU A 715 27.30 42.75 -10.25
CA LEU A 715 26.73 43.84 -11.04
C LEU A 715 27.83 44.72 -11.65
N ASN A 716 28.85 45.07 -10.88
CA ASN A 716 30.02 45.83 -11.35
C ASN A 716 30.80 45.06 -12.42
N LEU A 717 30.98 43.76 -12.25
CA LEU A 717 31.70 42.91 -13.19
C LEU A 717 30.97 42.82 -14.54
N CYS A 718 29.64 42.66 -14.53
CA CYS A 718 28.80 42.70 -15.73
C CYS A 718 28.85 44.07 -16.42
N LEU A 719 28.78 45.17 -15.66
CA LEU A 719 28.90 46.52 -16.19
C LEU A 719 30.27 46.75 -16.87
N GLN A 720 31.36 46.33 -16.23
CA GLN A 720 32.70 46.47 -16.79
C GLN A 720 32.92 45.55 -18.00
N ALA A 721 32.32 44.36 -18.03
CA ALA A 721 32.36 43.49 -19.21
C ALA A 721 31.75 44.21 -20.42
N ALA A 722 30.59 44.84 -20.23
CA ALA A 722 29.92 45.61 -21.28
C ALA A 722 30.71 46.85 -21.73
N LEU A 723 31.46 47.48 -20.82
CA LEU A 723 32.31 48.64 -21.15
C LEU A 723 33.61 48.27 -21.89
N THR A 724 34.04 47.01 -21.85
CA THR A 724 35.33 46.56 -22.45
C THR A 724 35.26 46.13 -23.93
N ASP A 725 34.11 46.31 -24.58
CA ASP A 725 33.90 46.37 -26.05
C ASP A 725 34.72 45.39 -26.92
N THR A 726 34.76 44.11 -26.55
CA THR A 726 35.27 43.02 -27.39
C THR A 726 34.12 42.07 -27.77
N PRO A 727 33.61 42.11 -29.02
CA PRO A 727 32.47 41.29 -29.43
C PRO A 727 32.79 39.79 -29.33
N GLY A 728 31.98 39.03 -28.59
CA GLY A 728 32.09 37.58 -28.40
C GLY A 728 32.63 37.14 -27.03
N THR A 729 33.47 37.94 -26.37
CA THR A 729 33.97 37.64 -25.00
C THR A 729 32.97 38.01 -23.92
N THR A 730 32.12 39.02 -24.17
CA THR A 730 31.08 39.50 -23.25
C THR A 730 30.00 38.45 -23.01
N GLU A 731 29.53 37.76 -24.05
CA GLU A 731 28.51 36.70 -23.92
C GLU A 731 29.02 35.53 -23.07
N THR A 732 30.20 34.98 -23.38
CA THR A 732 30.76 33.85 -22.63
C THR A 732 31.10 34.21 -21.17
N ASN A 733 31.64 35.41 -20.95
CA ASN A 733 31.96 35.88 -19.60
C ASN A 733 30.68 36.09 -18.78
N VAL A 734 29.66 36.71 -19.35
CA VAL A 734 28.41 36.97 -18.62
C VAL A 734 27.58 35.71 -18.45
N GLU A 735 27.58 34.76 -19.40
CA GLU A 735 26.98 33.43 -19.19
C GLU A 735 27.65 32.68 -18.02
N THR A 736 28.98 32.78 -17.91
CA THR A 736 29.72 32.21 -16.77
C THR A 736 29.30 32.86 -15.45
N LEU A 737 29.01 34.17 -15.45
CA LEU A 737 28.53 34.89 -14.25
C LEU A 737 27.06 34.56 -13.92
N LEU A 738 26.21 34.40 -14.92
CA LEU A 738 24.80 34.01 -14.75
C LEU A 738 24.62 32.56 -14.29
N SER A 739 25.64 31.71 -14.49
CA SER A 739 25.66 30.35 -13.93
C SER A 739 25.80 30.31 -12.39
N VAL A 740 26.21 31.43 -11.77
CA VAL A 740 26.43 31.52 -10.31
C VAL A 740 25.11 31.73 -9.54
N GLU A 741 24.09 32.29 -10.19
CA GLU A 741 22.78 32.56 -9.57
C GLU A 741 21.66 31.75 -10.23
N GLU A 742 21.58 30.44 -9.97
CA GLU A 742 20.56 29.59 -10.59
C GLU A 742 19.13 29.87 -10.09
N TYR A 743 18.97 30.39 -8.87
CA TYR A 743 17.68 30.48 -8.18
C TYR A 743 16.95 31.84 -8.21
N GLU A 744 17.61 32.95 -8.57
CA GLU A 744 16.94 34.27 -8.72
C GLU A 744 17.32 35.02 -10.00
N LYS A 745 17.67 34.31 -11.10
CA LYS A 745 18.13 34.91 -12.38
C LYS A 745 17.35 36.16 -12.81
N CYS A 746 16.02 36.13 -12.75
CA CYS A 746 15.17 37.27 -13.10
C CYS A 746 15.39 38.47 -12.18
N GLY A 747 15.53 38.23 -10.88
CA GLY A 747 15.82 39.25 -9.89
C GLY A 747 17.20 39.91 -10.10
N PHE A 748 18.22 39.10 -10.35
CA PHE A 748 19.57 39.60 -10.66
C PHE A 748 19.61 40.49 -11.91
N LEU A 749 18.92 40.08 -12.99
CA LEU A 749 18.86 40.86 -14.23
C LEU A 749 18.16 42.21 -14.03
N LEU A 750 17.12 42.26 -13.19
CA LEU A 750 16.45 43.51 -12.83
C LEU A 750 17.38 44.41 -12.01
N ASP A 751 18.09 43.85 -11.02
CA ASP A 751 19.05 44.57 -10.21
C ASP A 751 20.21 45.12 -11.08
N LEU A 752 20.66 44.35 -12.09
CA LEU A 752 21.65 44.78 -13.09
C LEU A 752 21.16 45.93 -13.95
N CYS A 753 19.91 45.88 -14.40
CA CYS A 753 19.34 46.97 -15.19
C CYS A 753 19.28 48.26 -14.36
N SER A 754 18.84 48.17 -13.11
CA SER A 754 18.85 49.31 -12.18
C SER A 754 20.25 49.89 -12.01
N HIS A 755 21.23 49.03 -11.74
CA HIS A 755 22.62 49.45 -11.53
C HIS A 755 23.25 50.10 -12.76
N VAL A 756 22.98 49.55 -13.95
CA VAL A 756 23.43 50.12 -15.23
C VAL A 756 22.78 51.47 -15.47
N LYS A 757 21.47 51.63 -15.23
CA LYS A 757 20.76 52.90 -15.40
C LYS A 757 21.27 53.97 -14.45
N ASP A 758 21.51 53.61 -13.19
CA ASP A 758 22.12 54.53 -12.22
C ASP A 758 23.49 54.99 -12.72
N TYR A 759 24.32 54.07 -13.23
CA TYR A 759 25.61 54.41 -13.83
C TYR A 759 25.50 55.29 -15.10
N GLU A 760 24.58 54.97 -16.03
CA GLU A 760 24.34 55.77 -17.24
C GLU A 760 23.89 57.19 -16.87
N SER A 761 23.02 57.32 -15.86
CA SER A 761 22.54 58.62 -15.37
C SER A 761 23.65 59.47 -14.74
N GLN A 762 24.58 58.83 -14.01
CA GLN A 762 25.69 59.51 -13.34
C GLN A 762 26.82 59.88 -14.31
N THR A 763 27.09 59.05 -15.31
CA THR A 763 28.26 59.19 -16.18
C THR A 763 27.96 59.72 -17.58
N GLY A 764 26.69 59.70 -18.02
CA GLY A 764 26.26 60.05 -19.38
C GLY A 764 26.77 59.08 -20.47
N ARG A 765 27.52 58.05 -20.07
CA ARG A 765 27.89 56.91 -20.90
C ARG A 765 26.62 56.09 -21.14
N SER A 766 26.53 55.36 -22.25
CA SER A 766 25.54 54.29 -22.40
C SER A 766 26.23 52.96 -22.54
N VAL A 767 25.62 51.94 -21.94
CA VAL A 767 26.14 50.59 -21.73
C VAL A 767 25.05 49.54 -21.95
N LEU A 768 23.78 49.93 -21.78
CA LEU A 768 22.63 49.05 -21.90
C LEU A 768 22.51 48.35 -23.29
N PRO A 769 22.86 48.98 -24.43
CA PRO A 769 22.91 48.28 -25.73
C PRO A 769 23.93 47.13 -25.78
N ALA A 770 25.08 47.24 -25.10
CA ALA A 770 26.10 46.19 -25.07
C ALA A 770 25.66 44.97 -24.24
N LEU A 771 24.76 45.17 -23.28
CA LEU A 771 24.16 44.10 -22.47
C LEU A 771 22.89 43.51 -23.12
N GLN A 772 22.43 44.05 -24.24
CA GLN A 772 21.20 43.60 -24.91
C GLN A 772 21.19 42.09 -25.21
N PRO A 773 22.26 41.45 -25.71
CA PRO A 773 22.28 40.00 -25.97
C PRO A 773 22.02 39.16 -24.70
N ILE A 774 22.44 39.65 -23.54
CA ILE A 774 22.27 38.96 -22.24
C ILE A 774 20.81 39.02 -21.77
N TYR A 775 20.17 40.19 -21.93
CA TYR A 775 18.74 40.30 -21.67
C TYR A 775 17.94 39.45 -22.66
N GLN A 776 18.41 39.26 -23.90
CA GLN A 776 17.78 38.40 -24.89
C GLN A 776 17.95 36.90 -24.59
N SER A 777 19.10 36.49 -24.04
CA SER A 777 19.37 35.10 -23.63
C SER A 777 18.70 34.69 -22.30
N ALA A 778 18.02 35.63 -21.62
CA ALA A 778 17.25 35.44 -20.39
C ALA A 778 16.14 34.35 -20.49
N PRO A 779 15.75 33.69 -19.38
CA PRO A 779 14.95 32.46 -19.36
C PRO A 779 13.50 32.57 -19.89
N ALA A 780 12.84 31.41 -19.98
CA ALA A 780 11.53 31.18 -20.61
C ALA A 780 10.35 31.97 -20.01
N ALA A 781 10.44 32.40 -18.74
CA ALA A 781 9.46 33.26 -18.08
C ALA A 781 10.16 34.18 -17.07
N TRP A 782 9.65 35.39 -16.89
CA TRP A 782 10.15 36.38 -15.94
C TRP A 782 9.45 36.23 -14.59
N ILE A 783 10.18 35.82 -13.56
CA ILE A 783 9.65 35.69 -12.20
C ILE A 783 9.98 36.95 -11.41
N ILE A 784 8.95 37.64 -10.89
CA ILE A 784 9.09 38.97 -10.34
C ILE A 784 8.42 39.08 -8.97
N LYS A 785 9.13 39.76 -8.07
CA LYS A 785 8.57 40.32 -6.86
C LYS A 785 8.38 41.83 -7.03
N LEU A 786 7.16 42.28 -7.27
CA LEU A 786 6.84 43.70 -7.45
C LEU A 786 6.87 44.48 -6.14
N SER A 787 6.68 43.84 -4.99
CA SER A 787 6.71 44.53 -3.69
C SER A 787 8.12 45.05 -3.33
N GLU A 788 9.15 44.42 -3.86
CA GLU A 788 10.56 44.72 -3.59
C GLU A 788 11.21 45.60 -4.68
N ARG A 789 10.54 45.85 -5.82
CA ARG A 789 11.14 46.43 -7.03
C ARG A 789 10.22 47.41 -7.75
N LYS A 790 10.80 48.44 -8.37
CA LYS A 790 10.05 49.41 -9.17
C LYS A 790 9.66 48.82 -10.53
N SER A 791 8.40 48.96 -10.91
CA SER A 791 7.87 48.53 -12.21
C SER A 791 8.57 49.22 -13.40
N SER A 792 9.11 50.42 -13.20
CA SER A 792 9.86 51.16 -14.22
C SER A 792 11.15 50.45 -14.68
N ILE A 793 11.80 49.70 -13.78
CA ILE A 793 13.00 48.91 -14.11
C ILE A 793 12.59 47.71 -14.96
N LEU A 794 11.50 47.04 -14.58
CA LEU A 794 10.94 45.93 -15.35
C LEU A 794 10.60 46.35 -16.78
N LEU A 795 9.95 47.51 -16.95
CA LEU A 795 9.60 48.06 -18.26
C LEU A 795 10.83 48.19 -19.17
N GLU A 796 11.94 48.70 -18.63
CA GLU A 796 13.18 48.87 -19.40
C GLU A 796 13.78 47.52 -19.80
N VAL A 797 13.77 46.52 -18.92
CA VAL A 797 14.24 45.16 -19.24
C VAL A 797 13.37 44.49 -20.30
N LEU A 798 12.06 44.68 -20.23
CA LEU A 798 11.12 44.12 -21.20
C LEU A 798 11.28 44.73 -22.59
N LYS A 799 11.60 46.03 -22.70
CA LYS A 799 11.91 46.69 -23.98
C LYS A 799 13.14 46.12 -24.69
N LEU A 800 14.04 45.46 -23.97
CA LEU A 800 15.26 44.87 -24.53
C LEU A 800 15.05 43.47 -25.12
N GLN A 801 13.89 42.85 -24.86
CA GLN A 801 13.55 41.54 -25.37
C GLN A 801 13.23 41.59 -26.87
N THR A 802 13.62 40.56 -27.62
CA THR A 802 13.23 40.39 -29.03
C THR A 802 11.78 39.94 -29.17
N GLU A 803 11.27 39.22 -28.17
CA GLU A 803 9.93 38.64 -28.15
C GLU A 803 9.26 38.92 -26.80
N LYS A 804 7.92 38.99 -26.80
CA LYS A 804 7.15 39.14 -25.56
C LYS A 804 7.24 37.85 -24.74
N LYS A 805 7.75 37.92 -23.52
CA LYS A 805 7.90 36.76 -22.62
C LYS A 805 6.80 36.73 -21.54
N PRO A 806 6.44 35.56 -21.01
CA PRO A 806 5.56 35.45 -19.85
C PRO A 806 6.18 36.11 -18.61
N VAL A 807 5.36 36.71 -17.77
CA VAL A 807 5.72 37.29 -16.47
C VAL A 807 4.91 36.60 -15.38
N GLU A 808 5.58 36.03 -14.38
CA GLU A 808 5.01 35.43 -13.19
C GLU A 808 5.26 36.32 -11.96
N LEU A 809 4.20 36.70 -11.26
CA LEU A 809 4.25 37.49 -10.04
C LEU A 809 4.24 36.59 -8.80
N ARG A 810 5.28 36.69 -7.97
CA ARG A 810 5.36 36.02 -6.65
C ARG A 810 4.81 36.86 -5.52
N ASP A 811 4.84 38.17 -5.68
CA ASP A 811 4.17 39.15 -4.82
C ASP A 811 3.73 40.36 -5.64
N TRP A 812 2.93 41.22 -5.02
CA TRP A 812 2.39 42.43 -5.61
C TRP A 812 2.17 43.48 -4.53
N THR A 813 2.00 44.73 -4.97
CA THR A 813 1.84 45.91 -4.13
C THR A 813 0.55 46.63 -4.53
N ASP A 814 -0.16 47.15 -3.53
CA ASP A 814 -1.35 47.99 -3.72
C ASP A 814 -0.99 49.48 -3.91
N GLU A 815 0.30 49.82 -4.01
CA GLU A 815 0.75 51.20 -4.25
C GLU A 815 0.34 51.66 -5.66
N GLU A 816 -0.47 52.71 -5.72
CA GLU A 816 -1.08 53.20 -6.96
C GLU A 816 -0.05 53.57 -8.05
N SER A 817 1.11 54.10 -7.64
CA SER A 817 2.24 54.46 -8.51
C SER A 817 2.82 53.23 -9.22
N GLU A 818 3.03 52.14 -8.49
CA GLU A 818 3.58 50.88 -8.98
C GLU A 818 2.55 50.09 -9.80
N VAL A 819 1.27 50.13 -9.41
CA VAL A 819 0.16 49.57 -10.22
C VAL A 819 0.09 50.28 -11.59
N LYS A 820 0.12 51.62 -11.61
CA LYS A 820 0.13 52.42 -12.85
C LYS A 820 1.41 52.20 -13.66
N GLY A 821 2.54 52.03 -13.00
CA GLY A 821 3.80 51.74 -13.66
C GLY A 821 3.85 50.32 -14.27
N PHE A 822 3.24 49.32 -13.63
CA PHE A 822 3.14 47.96 -14.18
C PHE A 822 2.24 47.90 -15.42
N LEU A 823 1.20 48.71 -15.50
CA LEU A 823 0.37 48.82 -16.72
C LEU A 823 1.19 49.17 -17.97
N GLN A 824 2.26 49.97 -17.81
CA GLN A 824 3.15 50.33 -18.91
C GLN A 824 3.99 49.14 -19.41
N CYS A 825 4.12 48.07 -18.61
CA CYS A 825 4.85 46.85 -18.98
C CYS A 825 4.01 45.92 -19.88
N LEU A 826 2.68 45.98 -19.79
CA LEU A 826 1.76 45.08 -20.49
C LEU A 826 2.00 44.96 -22.01
N PRO A 827 2.32 46.03 -22.77
CA PRO A 827 2.60 45.92 -24.20
C PRO A 827 3.75 44.95 -24.54
N TYR A 828 4.66 44.71 -23.59
CA TYR A 828 5.88 43.92 -23.78
C TYR A 828 5.79 42.50 -23.18
N ILE A 829 4.67 42.17 -22.54
CA ILE A 829 4.43 40.87 -21.88
C ILE A 829 3.56 40.01 -22.78
N SER A 830 3.82 38.70 -22.85
CA SER A 830 2.94 37.78 -23.57
C SER A 830 1.88 37.15 -22.69
N GLN A 831 2.23 36.82 -21.44
CA GLN A 831 1.31 36.22 -20.48
C GLN A 831 1.59 36.74 -19.07
N LEU A 832 0.55 37.11 -18.32
CA LEU A 832 0.63 37.48 -16.91
C LEU A 832 0.15 36.31 -16.05
N ARG A 833 1.03 35.76 -15.20
CA ARG A 833 0.80 34.62 -14.32
C ARG A 833 1.05 35.01 -12.86
N PHE A 834 0.48 34.24 -11.95
CA PHE A 834 0.78 34.27 -10.52
C PHE A 834 1.45 32.97 -10.09
N GLU A 835 2.23 33.01 -9.01
CA GLU A 835 2.79 31.80 -8.38
C GLU A 835 1.66 30.81 -8.00
N PRO A 836 1.82 29.48 -8.18
CA PRO A 836 0.78 28.47 -7.92
C PRO A 836 0.10 28.55 -6.54
N ASN A 837 0.82 29.05 -5.53
CA ASN A 837 0.29 29.32 -4.18
C ASN A 837 -0.83 30.38 -4.14
N VAL A 838 -1.16 31.03 -5.27
CA VAL A 838 -2.26 32.00 -5.38
C VAL A 838 -3.61 31.40 -5.02
N PHE A 839 -3.81 30.08 -5.17
CA PHE A 839 -5.10 29.46 -4.85
C PHE A 839 -5.37 29.34 -3.34
N ASN A 840 -4.40 29.65 -2.48
CA ASN A 840 -4.62 29.78 -1.05
C ASN A 840 -5.58 30.94 -0.75
N ARG A 841 -6.54 30.75 0.16
CA ARG A 841 -7.64 31.71 0.43
C ARG A 841 -7.16 33.17 0.59
N GLU A 842 -6.10 33.39 1.37
CA GLU A 842 -5.56 34.75 1.61
C GLU A 842 -4.89 35.35 0.36
N ARG A 843 -4.02 34.58 -0.30
CA ARG A 843 -3.32 35.05 -1.52
C ARG A 843 -4.27 35.23 -2.70
N LYS A 844 -5.29 34.38 -2.81
CA LYS A 844 -6.33 34.47 -3.85
C LYS A 844 -7.05 35.81 -3.80
N MET A 845 -7.53 36.19 -2.62
CA MET A 845 -8.24 37.46 -2.44
C MET A 845 -7.31 38.65 -2.69
N SER A 846 -6.05 38.58 -2.25
CA SER A 846 -5.06 39.62 -2.52
C SER A 846 -4.74 39.76 -4.01
N ALA A 847 -4.62 38.65 -4.76
CA ALA A 847 -4.38 38.68 -6.20
C ALA A 847 -5.58 39.25 -6.96
N ILE A 848 -6.80 38.86 -6.58
CA ILE A 848 -8.03 39.43 -7.15
C ILE A 848 -8.08 40.94 -6.88
N GLN A 849 -7.77 41.37 -5.66
CA GLN A 849 -7.73 42.80 -5.32
C GLN A 849 -6.70 43.55 -6.17
N TYR A 850 -5.51 42.98 -6.38
CA TYR A 850 -4.48 43.57 -7.24
C TYR A 850 -4.92 43.66 -8.71
N LEU A 851 -5.53 42.61 -9.26
CA LEU A 851 -6.12 42.64 -10.60
C LEU A 851 -7.21 43.72 -10.70
N MET A 852 -8.04 43.87 -9.67
CA MET A 852 -9.05 44.93 -9.61
C MET A 852 -8.42 46.32 -9.61
N ASN A 853 -7.32 46.53 -8.88
CA ASN A 853 -6.58 47.79 -8.86
C ASN A 853 -5.97 48.09 -10.24
N LEU A 854 -5.41 47.08 -10.94
CA LEU A 854 -4.92 47.21 -12.32
C LEU A 854 -6.04 47.59 -13.30
N ILE A 855 -7.18 46.93 -13.20
CA ILE A 855 -8.36 47.20 -14.03
C ILE A 855 -8.87 48.63 -13.78
N ALA A 856 -8.97 49.03 -12.52
CA ALA A 856 -9.40 50.38 -12.13
C ALA A 856 -8.44 51.44 -12.70
N ALA A 857 -7.13 51.28 -12.47
CA ALA A 857 -6.10 52.19 -12.98
C ALA A 857 -6.07 52.23 -14.53
N GLY A 858 -6.21 51.08 -15.20
CA GLY A 858 -6.30 51.01 -16.66
C GLY A 858 -7.52 51.73 -17.22
N SER A 859 -8.66 51.65 -16.51
CA SER A 859 -9.88 52.36 -16.91
C SER A 859 -9.77 53.89 -16.76
N GLU A 860 -8.95 54.38 -15.82
CA GLU A 860 -8.63 55.81 -15.70
C GLU A 860 -7.73 56.29 -16.84
N LEU A 861 -6.69 55.53 -17.17
CA LEU A 861 -5.70 55.90 -18.20
C LEU A 861 -6.29 55.93 -19.62
N ASN A 862 -7.31 55.11 -19.90
CA ASN A 862 -8.06 55.10 -21.17
C ASN A 862 -8.75 56.45 -21.49
N THR A 863 -8.90 57.35 -20.52
CA THR A 863 -9.41 58.71 -20.78
C THR A 863 -8.33 59.69 -21.23
N SER A 864 -7.06 59.33 -21.02
CA SER A 864 -5.87 60.17 -21.25
C SER A 864 -5.01 59.73 -22.44
N ALA A 865 -5.11 58.47 -22.85
CA ALA A 865 -4.33 57.86 -23.93
C ALA A 865 -5.23 57.13 -24.93
N GLY A 866 -4.80 57.09 -26.20
CA GLY A 866 -5.45 56.35 -27.29
C GLY A 866 -5.14 54.85 -27.34
N GLU A 867 -4.57 54.28 -26.28
CA GLU A 867 -4.31 52.83 -26.15
C GLU A 867 -5.23 52.25 -25.06
N ASN A 868 -6.04 51.26 -25.43
CA ASN A 868 -6.94 50.58 -24.49
C ASN A 868 -6.13 49.68 -23.54
N SER A 869 -5.63 50.26 -22.45
CA SER A 869 -4.80 49.57 -21.44
C SER A 869 -5.50 48.34 -20.85
N VAL A 870 -6.83 48.37 -20.78
CA VAL A 870 -7.65 47.24 -20.34
C VAL A 870 -7.66 46.10 -21.37
N GLU A 871 -7.68 46.39 -22.67
CA GLU A 871 -7.60 45.36 -23.72
C GLU A 871 -6.21 44.71 -23.76
N LEU A 872 -5.15 45.48 -23.50
CA LEU A 872 -3.79 44.94 -23.37
C LEU A 872 -3.66 44.04 -22.13
N PHE A 873 -4.23 44.46 -20.99
CA PHE A 873 -4.28 43.64 -19.78
C PHE A 873 -5.01 42.31 -20.02
N THR A 874 -6.12 42.33 -20.76
CA THR A 874 -6.91 41.12 -20.99
C THR A 874 -6.26 40.20 -22.01
N SER A 875 -5.57 40.78 -23.00
CA SER A 875 -4.71 40.05 -23.93
C SER A 875 -3.67 39.21 -23.18
N VAL A 876 -2.93 39.79 -22.22
CA VAL A 876 -1.90 39.04 -21.47
C VAL A 876 -2.47 38.03 -20.48
N CYS A 877 -3.76 38.10 -20.14
CA CYS A 877 -4.42 37.13 -19.26
C CYS A 877 -5.23 36.08 -20.04
N SER A 878 -5.29 36.15 -21.37
CA SER A 878 -6.17 35.34 -22.23
C SER A 878 -5.58 33.99 -22.67
N TYR A 879 -4.90 33.28 -21.77
CA TYR A 879 -4.32 31.95 -22.03
C TYR A 879 -5.03 30.87 -21.21
N THR A 880 -4.97 29.62 -21.66
CA THR A 880 -5.78 28.50 -21.14
C THR A 880 -5.54 28.19 -19.67
N SER A 881 -4.34 28.45 -19.15
CA SER A 881 -3.97 28.14 -17.77
C SER A 881 -4.12 29.33 -16.79
N PHE A 882 -4.52 30.53 -17.22
CA PHE A 882 -4.63 31.70 -16.31
C PHE A 882 -5.52 31.39 -15.09
N PRO A 883 -5.10 31.67 -13.84
CA PRO A 883 -4.03 32.59 -13.41
C PRO A 883 -2.61 32.00 -13.26
N CYS A 884 -2.41 30.69 -13.43
CA CYS A 884 -1.13 30.01 -13.12
C CYS A 884 -0.64 29.13 -14.28
N ASN A 885 0.44 28.36 -14.06
CA ASN A 885 0.89 27.31 -14.98
C ASN A 885 0.41 25.93 -14.50
N ASP A 886 0.01 25.07 -15.45
CA ASP A 886 -0.57 23.73 -15.20
C ASP A 886 0.46 22.73 -14.65
N GLU A 887 1.75 22.93 -14.98
CA GLU A 887 2.86 22.02 -14.64
C GLU A 887 3.17 21.93 -13.13
N CYS A 888 2.61 22.83 -12.32
CA CYS A 888 3.03 23.09 -10.96
C CYS A 888 2.08 22.53 -9.89
N CYS A 889 1.15 21.63 -10.25
CA CYS A 889 0.10 21.10 -9.38
C CYS A 889 -0.04 19.58 -9.45
N ASP A 890 -0.64 18.98 -8.41
CA ASP A 890 -1.09 17.59 -8.45
C ASP A 890 -2.32 17.42 -9.39
N ASP A 891 -2.25 16.37 -10.21
CA ASP A 891 -3.06 15.91 -11.37
C ASP A 891 -4.61 15.87 -11.22
N PHE A 892 -5.17 16.41 -10.14
CA PHE A 892 -6.53 16.10 -9.68
C PHE A 892 -7.40 17.30 -9.29
N MET A 893 -6.88 18.53 -9.26
CA MET A 893 -7.62 19.69 -8.70
C MET A 893 -7.54 21.00 -9.49
N TYR A 894 -6.55 21.20 -10.36
CA TYR A 894 -6.21 22.51 -10.95
C TYR A 894 -7.40 23.24 -11.62
N GLU A 895 -8.15 22.55 -12.47
CA GLU A 895 -9.29 23.11 -13.19
C GLU A 895 -10.36 23.68 -12.24
N THR A 896 -10.56 23.05 -11.08
CA THR A 896 -11.55 23.51 -10.08
C THR A 896 -11.13 24.81 -9.42
N HIS A 897 -9.84 24.94 -9.09
CA HIS A 897 -9.27 26.15 -8.49
C HIS A 897 -9.22 27.31 -9.49
N GLN A 898 -8.96 27.01 -10.76
CA GLN A 898 -9.03 27.98 -11.85
C GLN A 898 -10.46 28.54 -12.02
N CYS A 899 -11.47 27.68 -12.05
CA CYS A 899 -12.88 28.09 -12.11
C CYS A 899 -13.26 28.97 -10.91
N ASP A 900 -12.90 28.54 -9.70
CA ASP A 900 -13.17 29.28 -8.47
C ASP A 900 -12.49 30.67 -8.47
N PHE A 901 -11.29 30.80 -9.05
CA PHE A 901 -10.61 32.09 -9.18
C PHE A 901 -11.33 33.02 -10.17
N LEU A 902 -11.67 32.53 -11.36
CA LEU A 902 -12.34 33.32 -12.40
C LEU A 902 -13.75 33.76 -11.99
N LEU A 903 -14.49 32.90 -11.29
CA LEU A 903 -15.82 33.24 -10.75
C LEU A 903 -15.73 34.35 -9.69
N ASP A 904 -14.77 34.24 -8.77
CA ASP A 904 -14.59 35.26 -7.73
C ASP A 904 -14.12 36.59 -8.33
N LEU A 905 -13.21 36.56 -9.31
CA LEU A 905 -12.83 37.75 -10.07
C LEU A 905 -14.05 38.40 -10.75
N CYS A 906 -14.92 37.62 -11.39
CA CYS A 906 -16.14 38.14 -12.01
C CYS A 906 -17.07 38.82 -11.00
N SER A 907 -17.25 38.22 -9.82
CA SER A 907 -18.03 38.81 -8.74
C SER A 907 -17.49 40.18 -8.33
N HIS A 908 -16.18 40.28 -8.09
CA HIS A 908 -15.54 41.53 -7.70
C HIS A 908 -15.59 42.60 -8.80
N VAL A 909 -15.46 42.20 -10.07
CA VAL A 909 -15.61 43.12 -11.21
C VAL A 909 -17.04 43.65 -11.25
N LYS A 910 -18.06 42.81 -11.07
CA LYS A 910 -19.46 43.27 -11.03
C LYS A 910 -19.72 44.23 -9.89
N ASP A 911 -19.21 43.93 -8.69
CA ASP A 911 -19.32 44.85 -7.56
C ASP A 911 -18.69 46.21 -7.90
N TYR A 912 -17.51 46.21 -8.54
CA TYR A 912 -16.86 47.43 -9.01
C TYR A 912 -17.67 48.18 -10.08
N GLU A 913 -18.24 47.50 -11.08
CA GLU A 913 -19.10 48.12 -12.10
C GLU A 913 -20.34 48.77 -11.46
N THR A 914 -20.95 48.11 -10.47
CA THR A 914 -22.12 48.65 -9.76
C THR A 914 -21.77 49.85 -8.88
N GLN A 915 -20.59 49.86 -8.25
CA GLN A 915 -20.13 50.95 -7.38
C GLN A 915 -19.65 52.17 -8.17
N THR A 916 -18.96 51.96 -9.30
CA THR A 916 -18.32 53.04 -10.07
C THR A 916 -19.11 53.47 -11.31
N GLY A 917 -20.07 52.66 -11.76
CA GLY A 917 -20.82 52.88 -12.99
C GLY A 917 -20.01 52.67 -14.27
N ARG A 918 -18.76 52.21 -14.18
CA ARG A 918 -17.90 51.92 -15.33
C ARG A 918 -18.18 50.50 -15.85
N SER A 919 -18.25 50.32 -17.17
CA SER A 919 -18.38 49.01 -17.80
C SER A 919 -17.00 48.48 -18.19
N VAL A 920 -16.58 47.38 -17.57
CA VAL A 920 -15.24 46.80 -17.73
C VAL A 920 -15.30 45.30 -18.04
N LEU A 921 -16.36 44.60 -17.65
CA LEU A 921 -16.56 43.19 -17.93
C LEU A 921 -16.49 42.83 -19.42
N PRO A 922 -17.02 43.64 -20.37
CA PRO A 922 -16.86 43.36 -21.80
C PRO A 922 -15.40 43.32 -22.25
N ALA A 923 -14.54 44.16 -21.65
CA ALA A 923 -13.12 44.16 -21.99
C ALA A 923 -12.40 42.89 -21.48
N LEU A 924 -12.88 42.31 -20.37
CA LEU A 924 -12.37 41.04 -19.78
C LEU A 924 -12.83 39.79 -20.53
N GLN A 925 -13.72 39.93 -21.52
CA GLN A 925 -14.25 38.82 -22.32
C GLN A 925 -13.16 37.84 -22.82
N PRO A 926 -11.98 38.27 -23.30
CA PRO A 926 -10.92 37.35 -23.74
C PRO A 926 -10.41 36.40 -22.66
N ILE A 927 -10.38 36.83 -21.38
CA ILE A 927 -9.93 35.98 -20.25
C ILE A 927 -10.90 34.81 -20.05
N TYR A 928 -12.19 35.10 -20.06
CA TYR A 928 -13.22 34.09 -19.87
C TYR A 928 -13.36 33.16 -21.08
N GLN A 929 -12.91 33.56 -22.28
CA GLN A 929 -13.01 32.73 -23.49
C GLN A 929 -11.92 31.65 -23.58
N SER A 930 -10.67 31.97 -23.25
CA SER A 930 -9.55 31.02 -23.40
C SER A 930 -9.52 29.90 -22.37
N ALA A 931 -10.14 30.08 -21.20
CA ALA A 931 -10.18 29.09 -20.11
C ALA A 931 -11.63 28.88 -19.60
N PRO A 932 -11.86 27.93 -18.69
CA PRO A 932 -11.37 26.55 -18.69
C PRO A 932 -12.10 25.69 -19.76
N ALA A 933 -11.69 24.43 -19.95
CA ALA A 933 -12.37 23.48 -20.83
C ALA A 933 -13.73 23.02 -20.25
N VAL A 934 -13.83 22.94 -18.93
CA VAL A 934 -15.04 22.63 -18.16
C VAL A 934 -15.18 23.66 -17.04
N TRP A 935 -16.35 24.25 -16.89
CA TRP A 935 -16.64 25.18 -15.79
C TRP A 935 -17.10 24.41 -14.56
N SER A 936 -16.26 24.25 -13.54
CA SER A 936 -16.65 23.61 -12.28
C SER A 936 -17.05 24.65 -11.22
N ILE A 937 -18.31 24.62 -10.74
CA ILE A 937 -18.87 25.58 -9.75
C ILE A 937 -19.43 24.90 -8.50
N LYS A 938 -19.31 25.59 -7.36
CA LYS A 938 -20.05 25.33 -6.13
C LYS A 938 -21.12 26.40 -5.91
N LEU A 939 -22.39 26.05 -6.08
CA LEU A 939 -23.52 26.97 -5.88
C LEU A 939 -23.78 27.23 -4.39
N SER A 940 -23.32 26.36 -3.49
CA SER A 940 -23.42 26.57 -2.03
C SER A 940 -22.62 27.79 -1.53
N GLU A 941 -21.54 28.14 -2.24
CA GLU A 941 -20.62 29.22 -1.86
C GLU A 941 -20.79 30.46 -2.77
N ARG A 942 -21.50 30.35 -3.89
CA ARG A 942 -21.54 31.38 -4.94
C ARG A 942 -22.91 31.52 -5.60
N LYS A 943 -23.27 32.75 -5.94
CA LYS A 943 -24.51 33.04 -6.65
C LYS A 943 -24.49 32.53 -8.09
N SER A 944 -25.56 31.88 -8.53
CA SER A 944 -25.70 31.39 -9.90
C SER A 944 -25.67 32.53 -10.94
N SER A 945 -26.04 33.75 -10.53
CA SER A 945 -26.01 34.93 -11.39
C SER A 945 -24.61 35.27 -11.88
N ILE A 946 -23.57 34.96 -11.11
CA ILE A 946 -22.17 35.20 -11.49
C ILE A 946 -21.79 34.24 -12.63
N LEU A 947 -22.15 32.96 -12.50
CA LEU A 947 -21.91 31.97 -13.55
C LEU A 947 -22.63 32.35 -14.84
N LEU A 948 -23.88 32.82 -14.75
CA LEU A 948 -24.65 33.26 -15.92
C LEU A 948 -23.92 34.35 -16.70
N GLU A 949 -23.37 35.34 -16.00
CA GLU A 949 -22.62 36.43 -16.62
C GLU A 949 -21.36 35.92 -17.31
N VAL A 950 -20.61 35.01 -16.66
CA VAL A 950 -19.42 34.37 -17.27
C VAL A 950 -19.78 33.53 -18.50
N LEU A 951 -20.89 32.80 -18.47
CA LEU A 951 -21.35 31.96 -19.58
C LEU A 951 -21.80 32.80 -20.78
N LYS A 952 -22.39 33.98 -20.57
CA LYS A 952 -22.74 34.91 -21.66
C LYS A 952 -21.52 35.45 -22.41
N LEU A 953 -20.34 35.47 -21.77
CA LEU A 953 -19.10 35.95 -22.37
C LEU A 953 -18.43 34.89 -23.27
N GLN A 954 -18.85 33.63 -23.19
CA GLN A 954 -18.31 32.53 -23.98
C GLN A 954 -18.74 32.63 -25.45
N THR A 955 -17.85 32.24 -26.37
CA THR A 955 -18.18 32.11 -27.81
C THR A 955 -18.98 30.85 -28.11
N GLU A 956 -18.73 29.78 -27.35
CA GLU A 956 -19.36 28.47 -27.49
C GLU A 956 -19.91 27.98 -26.15
N LYS A 957 -20.92 27.10 -26.20
CA LYS A 957 -21.46 26.48 -24.99
C LYS A 957 -20.44 25.49 -24.41
N LYS A 958 -19.95 25.75 -23.20
CA LYS A 958 -19.00 24.87 -22.51
C LYS A 958 -19.70 23.92 -21.53
N PRO A 959 -19.11 22.74 -21.24
CA PRO A 959 -19.60 21.88 -20.17
C PRO A 959 -19.48 22.55 -18.80
N VAL A 960 -20.43 22.31 -17.91
CA VAL A 960 -20.42 22.79 -16.52
C VAL A 960 -20.46 21.61 -15.56
N GLU A 961 -19.53 21.56 -14.63
CA GLU A 961 -19.52 20.61 -13.51
C GLU A 961 -20.10 21.27 -12.25
N LEU A 962 -21.05 20.59 -11.60
CA LEU A 962 -21.65 21.05 -10.34
C LEU A 962 -21.07 20.25 -9.18
N ARG A 963 -20.30 20.91 -8.30
CA ARG A 963 -19.65 20.29 -7.13
C ARG A 963 -20.48 20.33 -5.85
N ASP A 964 -21.34 21.35 -5.70
CA ASP A 964 -22.21 21.57 -4.52
C ASP A 964 -23.28 22.65 -4.81
N TRP A 965 -24.32 22.78 -3.99
CA TRP A 965 -25.44 23.72 -4.18
C TRP A 965 -26.28 23.97 -2.93
N THR A 966 -27.13 25.00 -3.00
CA THR A 966 -28.02 25.43 -1.93
C THR A 966 -29.43 24.84 -2.08
N ASP A 967 -30.16 24.75 -0.96
CA ASP A 967 -31.61 24.50 -0.95
C ASP A 967 -32.42 25.81 -1.19
N GLU A 968 -31.74 26.91 -1.52
CA GLU A 968 -32.39 28.19 -1.79
C GLU A 968 -33.02 28.19 -3.19
N GLU A 969 -34.35 28.18 -3.25
CA GLU A 969 -35.13 28.16 -4.49
C GLU A 969 -34.72 29.28 -5.47
N SER A 970 -34.35 30.45 -4.96
CA SER A 970 -33.87 31.58 -5.77
C SER A 970 -32.58 31.29 -6.52
N GLU A 971 -31.65 30.54 -5.92
CA GLU A 971 -30.37 30.18 -6.53
C GLU A 971 -30.54 29.03 -7.53
N VAL A 972 -31.40 28.05 -7.22
CA VAL A 972 -31.77 26.98 -8.18
C VAL A 972 -32.45 27.59 -9.42
N LYS A 973 -33.41 28.51 -9.21
CA LYS A 973 -34.08 29.24 -10.29
C LYS A 973 -33.13 30.16 -11.06
N GLY A 974 -32.16 30.76 -10.38
CA GLY A 974 -31.10 31.53 -11.00
C GLY A 974 -30.20 30.65 -11.87
N PHE A 975 -29.87 29.44 -11.43
CA PHE A 975 -29.06 28.49 -12.20
C PHE A 975 -29.77 28.01 -13.48
N LEU A 976 -31.09 27.86 -13.45
CA LEU A 976 -31.87 27.55 -14.67
C LEU A 976 -31.62 28.53 -15.80
N GLN A 977 -31.35 29.80 -15.49
CA GLN A 977 -31.05 30.80 -16.52
C GLN A 977 -29.70 30.56 -17.22
N CYS A 978 -28.80 29.77 -16.62
CA CYS A 978 -27.50 29.40 -17.17
C CYS A 978 -27.60 28.29 -18.23
N LEU A 979 -28.54 27.36 -18.09
CA LEU A 979 -28.64 26.16 -18.93
C LEU A 979 -28.69 26.42 -20.45
N PRO A 980 -29.32 27.49 -20.99
CA PRO A 980 -29.27 27.78 -22.42
C PRO A 980 -27.85 27.99 -22.96
N TYR A 981 -26.90 28.35 -22.09
CA TYR A 981 -25.50 28.63 -22.41
C TYR A 981 -24.57 27.45 -22.10
N ILE A 982 -25.08 26.34 -21.58
CA ILE A 982 -24.31 25.15 -21.18
C ILE A 982 -24.48 24.06 -22.24
N SER A 983 -23.39 23.41 -22.64
CA SER A 983 -23.47 22.29 -23.61
C SER A 983 -23.75 20.96 -22.95
N GLN A 984 -23.13 20.70 -21.79
CA GLN A 984 -23.27 19.47 -21.02
C GLN A 984 -23.15 19.78 -19.54
N LEU A 985 -23.92 19.08 -18.71
CA LEU A 985 -23.78 19.17 -17.25
C LEU A 985 -23.02 17.91 -16.77
N ARG A 986 -22.04 18.06 -15.87
CA ARG A 986 -21.19 16.97 -15.36
C ARG A 986 -21.16 16.88 -13.84
N SER A 987 -20.96 15.68 -13.31
CA SER A 987 -20.71 15.41 -11.89
C SER A 987 -19.22 15.08 -11.67
N PRO A 988 -18.59 15.52 -10.57
CA PRO A 988 -17.18 15.23 -10.30
C PRO A 988 -16.90 13.71 -10.20
N PRO A 989 -15.77 13.19 -10.72
CA PRO A 989 -15.43 11.77 -10.67
C PRO A 989 -15.22 11.29 -9.22
N SER A 990 -15.93 10.22 -8.84
CA SER A 990 -15.94 9.67 -7.48
C SER A 990 -14.59 9.03 -7.08
N ARG A 991 -13.86 9.64 -6.14
CA ARG A 991 -12.74 9.00 -5.41
C ARG A 991 -13.12 8.86 -3.92
N ASN A 992 -13.37 7.62 -3.48
CA ASN A 992 -13.62 7.12 -2.09
C ASN A 992 -15.06 6.73 -1.74
N GLU A 993 -15.18 5.64 -0.97
CA GLU A 993 -16.39 4.92 -0.49
C GLU A 993 -17.42 5.74 0.33
N TYR A 994 -17.32 7.07 0.39
CA TYR A 994 -18.32 7.96 1.00
C TYR A 994 -19.49 8.29 0.04
N VAL A 995 -19.82 7.38 -0.88
CA VAL A 995 -20.60 7.68 -2.11
C VAL A 995 -22.12 7.70 -1.91
N LYS A 996 -22.68 7.22 -0.79
CA LYS A 996 -24.15 7.25 -0.66
C LYS A 996 -24.71 8.66 -0.43
N GLU A 997 -23.95 9.57 0.18
CA GLU A 997 -24.47 10.88 0.58
C GLU A 997 -24.45 11.92 -0.54
N ASN A 998 -23.39 11.96 -1.36
CA ASN A 998 -23.32 12.86 -2.51
C ASN A 998 -24.23 12.42 -3.67
N ASP A 999 -24.47 11.11 -3.83
CA ASP A 999 -25.34 10.58 -4.88
C ASP A 999 -26.83 10.93 -4.65
N TRP A 1000 -27.33 10.90 -3.40
CA TRP A 1000 -28.71 11.31 -3.11
C TRP A 1000 -28.92 12.81 -3.28
N ARG A 1001 -27.96 13.65 -2.87
CA ARG A 1001 -28.14 15.10 -2.99
C ARG A 1001 -28.11 15.51 -4.46
N SER A 1002 -27.18 14.95 -5.26
CA SER A 1002 -27.15 15.17 -6.71
C SER A 1002 -28.45 14.73 -7.40
N LYS A 1003 -29.05 13.61 -6.97
CA LYS A 1003 -30.37 13.18 -7.44
C LYS A 1003 -31.46 14.20 -7.12
N LEU A 1004 -31.53 14.67 -5.86
CA LEU A 1004 -32.51 15.69 -5.46
C LEU A 1004 -32.38 16.97 -6.28
N LEU A 1005 -31.16 17.45 -6.55
CA LEU A 1005 -30.95 18.62 -7.40
C LEU A 1005 -31.55 18.44 -8.80
N VAL A 1006 -31.31 17.30 -9.46
CA VAL A 1006 -31.85 17.06 -10.81
C VAL A 1006 -33.38 17.03 -10.76
N LEU A 1007 -33.96 16.43 -9.72
CA LEU A 1007 -35.41 16.37 -9.52
C LEU A 1007 -36.01 17.78 -9.29
N ASP A 1008 -35.38 18.61 -8.45
CA ASP A 1008 -35.79 19.99 -8.20
C ASP A 1008 -35.62 20.88 -9.44
N VAL A 1009 -34.52 20.71 -10.18
CA VAL A 1009 -34.30 21.41 -11.45
C VAL A 1009 -35.38 21.03 -12.47
N CYS A 1010 -35.76 19.76 -12.58
CA CYS A 1010 -36.86 19.32 -13.44
C CYS A 1010 -38.20 19.94 -13.03
N LEU A 1011 -38.53 19.96 -11.73
CA LEU A 1011 -39.71 20.64 -11.18
C LEU A 1011 -39.72 22.14 -11.49
N GLN A 1012 -38.57 22.81 -11.38
CA GLN A 1012 -38.47 24.24 -11.63
C GLN A 1012 -38.55 24.58 -13.14
N VAL A 1013 -38.07 23.69 -14.02
CA VAL A 1013 -38.22 23.82 -15.48
C VAL A 1013 -39.69 23.83 -15.90
N SER A 1014 -40.58 23.09 -15.23
CA SER A 1014 -42.01 23.10 -15.56
C SER A 1014 -42.68 24.46 -15.41
N PHE A 1015 -42.15 25.33 -14.53
CA PHE A 1015 -42.67 26.69 -14.33
C PHE A 1015 -42.17 27.70 -15.38
N LEU A 1016 -41.23 27.31 -16.25
CA LEU A 1016 -40.77 28.17 -17.35
C LEU A 1016 -41.84 28.23 -18.44
N GLN A 1017 -42.48 29.39 -18.58
CA GLN A 1017 -43.61 29.64 -19.49
C GLN A 1017 -43.17 29.88 -20.94
N LYS A 1018 -42.01 29.37 -21.35
CA LYS A 1018 -41.37 29.62 -22.67
C LYS A 1018 -40.56 28.42 -23.15
N GLU A 1019 -40.18 28.48 -24.42
CA GLU A 1019 -39.29 27.56 -25.13
C GLU A 1019 -37.81 28.04 -25.06
N PRO A 1020 -36.82 27.12 -25.10
CA PRO A 1020 -36.95 25.76 -25.60
C PRO A 1020 -36.82 24.70 -24.49
N LYS A 1021 -37.96 24.21 -23.97
CA LYS A 1021 -38.00 23.15 -22.94
C LYS A 1021 -37.21 21.92 -23.37
N GLN A 1022 -37.21 21.64 -24.67
CA GLN A 1022 -36.51 20.49 -25.27
C GLN A 1022 -34.97 20.60 -25.15
N THR A 1023 -34.39 21.79 -25.32
CA THR A 1023 -32.93 21.99 -25.18
C THR A 1023 -32.47 21.86 -23.73
N PHE A 1024 -33.27 22.31 -22.76
CA PHE A 1024 -32.97 22.09 -21.34
C PHE A 1024 -32.94 20.61 -20.99
N MET A 1025 -33.91 19.85 -21.53
CA MET A 1025 -34.01 18.42 -21.30
C MET A 1025 -32.85 17.65 -21.90
N GLU A 1026 -32.41 17.97 -23.11
CA GLU A 1026 -31.22 17.35 -23.73
C GLU A 1026 -29.96 17.58 -22.88
N THR A 1027 -29.75 18.79 -22.36
CA THR A 1027 -28.62 19.08 -21.45
C THR A 1027 -28.73 18.31 -20.12
N LEU A 1028 -29.93 18.20 -19.54
CA LEU A 1028 -30.15 17.43 -18.30
C LEU A 1028 -29.95 15.92 -18.50
N TYR A 1029 -30.36 15.38 -19.64
CA TYR A 1029 -30.12 13.97 -19.98
C TYR A 1029 -28.63 13.61 -20.05
N THR A 1030 -27.74 14.57 -20.32
CA THR A 1030 -26.28 14.32 -20.27
C THR A 1030 -25.73 14.17 -18.85
N TYR A 1031 -26.40 14.71 -17.84
CA TYR A 1031 -26.01 14.59 -16.42
C TYR A 1031 -26.42 13.23 -15.83
N ILE A 1032 -27.48 12.63 -16.38
CA ILE A 1032 -28.05 11.37 -15.90
C ILE A 1032 -27.20 10.22 -16.46
N THR A 1033 -26.19 9.79 -15.71
CA THR A 1033 -25.47 8.53 -15.92
C THR A 1033 -26.22 7.31 -15.34
N TYR A 1034 -27.44 7.55 -14.85
CA TYR A 1034 -28.35 6.60 -14.22
C TYR A 1034 -29.25 5.92 -15.27
N GLY A 1035 -29.73 4.69 -15.00
CA GLY A 1035 -30.71 4.04 -15.87
C GLY A 1035 -31.94 4.93 -16.10
N ASN A 1036 -32.21 5.30 -17.36
CA ASN A 1036 -33.24 6.30 -17.74
C ASN A 1036 -34.64 6.04 -17.13
N CYS A 1037 -34.99 4.79 -16.79
CA CYS A 1037 -36.27 4.43 -16.18
C CYS A 1037 -36.35 4.69 -14.67
N ASP A 1038 -35.26 4.49 -13.92
CA ASP A 1038 -35.26 4.70 -12.46
C ASP A 1038 -35.42 6.20 -12.13
N PHE A 1039 -34.79 7.07 -12.91
CA PHE A 1039 -34.94 8.52 -12.80
C PHE A 1039 -36.38 8.99 -13.03
N LEU A 1040 -37.10 8.45 -14.02
CA LEU A 1040 -38.49 8.84 -14.28
C LEU A 1040 -39.41 8.44 -13.13
N LEU A 1041 -39.16 7.30 -12.48
CA LEU A 1041 -39.93 6.87 -11.31
C LEU A 1041 -39.68 7.78 -10.11
N ASP A 1042 -38.42 8.17 -9.87
CA ASP A 1042 -38.06 9.14 -8.82
C ASP A 1042 -38.66 10.52 -9.09
N LEU A 1043 -38.61 11.00 -10.34
CA LEU A 1043 -39.23 12.26 -10.75
C LEU A 1043 -40.75 12.24 -10.54
N TYR A 1044 -41.42 11.13 -10.83
CA TYR A 1044 -42.85 11.03 -10.61
C TYR A 1044 -43.21 11.13 -9.12
N SER A 1045 -42.47 10.41 -8.26
CA SER A 1045 -42.69 10.48 -6.81
C SER A 1045 -42.48 11.90 -6.30
N HIS A 1046 -41.34 12.51 -6.66
CA HIS A 1046 -40.97 13.85 -6.20
C HIS A 1046 -41.97 14.91 -6.67
N VAL A 1047 -42.44 14.83 -7.93
CA VAL A 1047 -43.47 15.72 -8.44
C VAL A 1047 -44.80 15.52 -7.72
N LYS A 1048 -45.18 14.27 -7.41
CA LYS A 1048 -46.43 14.00 -6.69
C LYS A 1048 -46.41 14.51 -5.26
N ASP A 1049 -45.28 14.33 -4.57
CA ASP A 1049 -45.06 14.87 -3.24
C ASP A 1049 -45.17 16.40 -3.29
N TYR A 1050 -44.49 17.06 -4.24
CA TYR A 1050 -44.58 18.50 -4.47
C TYR A 1050 -46.01 19.00 -4.80
N GLU A 1051 -46.73 18.35 -5.72
CA GLU A 1051 -48.12 18.71 -6.05
C GLU A 1051 -49.05 18.54 -4.84
N SER A 1052 -48.78 17.55 -3.98
CA SER A 1052 -49.56 17.31 -2.75
C SER A 1052 -49.31 18.35 -1.66
N GLU A 1053 -48.06 18.81 -1.53
CA GLU A 1053 -47.65 19.80 -0.53
C GLU A 1053 -48.04 21.23 -0.95
N THR A 1054 -47.90 21.56 -2.24
CA THR A 1054 -48.10 22.93 -2.73
C THR A 1054 -49.45 23.18 -3.39
N GLY A 1055 -50.20 22.11 -3.74
CA GLY A 1055 -51.48 22.18 -4.45
C GLY A 1055 -51.38 22.70 -5.90
N THR A 1056 -50.17 22.91 -6.40
CA THR A 1056 -49.92 23.44 -7.76
C THR A 1056 -49.78 22.28 -8.73
N SER A 1057 -50.51 22.28 -9.85
CA SER A 1057 -50.38 21.24 -10.87
C SER A 1057 -49.22 21.53 -11.81
N VAL A 1058 -48.23 20.65 -11.80
CA VAL A 1058 -46.95 20.77 -12.51
C VAL A 1058 -46.79 19.65 -13.54
N PHE A 1059 -47.51 18.54 -13.32
CA PHE A 1059 -47.46 17.33 -14.10
C PHE A 1059 -47.72 17.51 -15.63
N PRO A 1060 -48.69 18.33 -16.08
CA PRO A 1060 -48.91 18.54 -17.53
C PRO A 1060 -47.71 19.16 -18.25
N ALA A 1061 -46.92 19.97 -17.55
CA ALA A 1061 -45.74 20.62 -18.12
C ALA A 1061 -44.54 19.68 -18.26
N LEU A 1062 -44.48 18.60 -17.46
CA LEU A 1062 -43.42 17.59 -17.47
C LEU A 1062 -43.76 16.36 -18.32
N GLN A 1063 -44.98 16.27 -18.86
CA GLN A 1063 -45.42 15.15 -19.69
C GLN A 1063 -44.45 14.80 -20.85
N PRO A 1064 -43.84 15.76 -21.57
CA PRO A 1064 -42.84 15.45 -22.61
C PRO A 1064 -41.60 14.69 -22.10
N ILE A 1065 -41.21 14.89 -20.83
CA ILE A 1065 -40.03 14.25 -20.20
C ILE A 1065 -40.27 12.75 -20.05
N TYR A 1066 -41.45 12.39 -19.55
CA TYR A 1066 -41.84 10.99 -19.42
C TYR A 1066 -41.90 10.30 -20.78
N GLN A 1067 -42.14 11.03 -21.87
CA GLN A 1067 -42.31 10.48 -23.21
C GLN A 1067 -41.01 10.37 -24.04
N SER A 1068 -39.92 11.03 -23.63
CA SER A 1068 -38.69 11.12 -24.43
C SER A 1068 -37.75 9.90 -24.32
N VAL A 1069 -37.98 8.98 -23.38
CA VAL A 1069 -37.08 7.84 -23.16
C VAL A 1069 -37.35 6.69 -24.15
N SER A 1070 -36.33 6.29 -24.90
CA SER A 1070 -36.33 5.11 -25.77
C SER A 1070 -35.34 4.07 -25.25
N GLY A 1071 -35.78 2.81 -25.12
CA GLY A 1071 -34.94 1.71 -24.62
C GLY A 1071 -35.70 0.66 -23.82
N VAL A 1072 -34.99 -0.40 -23.40
CA VAL A 1072 -35.49 -1.42 -22.46
C VAL A 1072 -35.45 -0.86 -21.04
N TRP A 1073 -36.56 -0.94 -20.33
CA TRP A 1073 -36.71 -0.43 -18.97
C TRP A 1073 -36.30 -1.53 -17.99
N SER A 1074 -35.15 -1.37 -17.34
CA SER A 1074 -34.66 -2.30 -16.32
C SER A 1074 -35.12 -1.82 -14.94
N ILE A 1075 -36.07 -2.51 -14.32
CA ILE A 1075 -36.74 -2.09 -13.08
C ILE A 1075 -36.50 -3.09 -11.96
N ASP A 1076 -36.23 -2.56 -10.78
CA ASP A 1076 -36.20 -3.33 -9.53
C ASP A 1076 -37.50 -3.11 -8.75
N LEU A 1077 -38.34 -4.14 -8.65
CA LEU A 1077 -39.61 -4.09 -7.91
C LEU A 1077 -39.41 -4.35 -6.41
N SER A 1078 -38.22 -4.76 -5.95
CA SER A 1078 -37.91 -4.91 -4.53
C SER A 1078 -37.76 -3.56 -3.81
N GLU A 1079 -37.34 -2.52 -4.55
CA GLU A 1079 -37.09 -1.19 -4.02
C GLU A 1079 -38.19 -0.17 -4.37
N ARG A 1080 -39.12 -0.50 -5.28
CA ARG A 1080 -40.07 0.45 -5.88
C ARG A 1080 -41.51 -0.04 -5.81
N LYS A 1081 -42.46 0.88 -5.55
CA LYS A 1081 -43.89 0.57 -5.58
C LYS A 1081 -44.40 0.43 -7.02
N SER A 1082 -45.02 -0.70 -7.31
CA SER A 1082 -45.67 -1.01 -8.59
C SER A 1082 -46.75 0.01 -8.99
N SER A 1083 -47.37 0.68 -8.02
CA SER A 1083 -48.34 1.76 -8.27
C SER A 1083 -47.73 2.97 -8.97
N ILE A 1084 -46.48 3.33 -8.65
CA ILE A 1084 -45.77 4.45 -9.28
C ILE A 1084 -45.40 4.07 -10.71
N LEU A 1085 -44.90 2.84 -10.89
CA LEU A 1085 -44.57 2.30 -12.21
C LEU A 1085 -45.78 2.29 -13.15
N LEU A 1086 -46.95 1.86 -12.66
CA LEU A 1086 -48.19 1.88 -13.43
C LEU A 1086 -48.53 3.28 -13.96
N GLU A 1087 -48.45 4.28 -13.09
CA GLU A 1087 -48.77 5.66 -13.48
C GLU A 1087 -47.77 6.22 -14.49
N VAL A 1088 -46.48 5.95 -14.32
CA VAL A 1088 -45.45 6.38 -15.29
C VAL A 1088 -45.59 5.67 -16.64
N LEU A 1089 -45.96 4.39 -16.65
CA LEU A 1089 -46.19 3.63 -17.89
C LEU A 1089 -47.42 4.13 -18.67
N LYS A 1090 -48.46 4.63 -17.99
CA LYS A 1090 -49.63 5.24 -18.65
C LYS A 1090 -49.29 6.51 -19.43
N LEU A 1091 -48.21 7.21 -19.06
CA LEU A 1091 -47.77 8.44 -19.71
C LEU A 1091 -46.99 8.20 -21.00
N GLN A 1092 -46.54 6.97 -21.22
CA GLN A 1092 -45.79 6.58 -22.41
C GLN A 1092 -46.69 6.60 -23.64
N THR A 1093 -46.16 7.10 -24.75
CA THR A 1093 -46.86 7.10 -26.05
C THR A 1093 -46.93 5.71 -26.68
N GLU A 1094 -45.99 4.82 -26.33
CA GLU A 1094 -45.88 3.45 -26.85
C GLU A 1094 -45.55 2.47 -25.72
N LYS A 1095 -45.97 1.20 -25.90
CA LYS A 1095 -45.67 0.13 -24.95
C LYS A 1095 -44.16 -0.17 -24.91
N LYS A 1096 -43.55 -0.13 -23.74
CA LYS A 1096 -42.09 -0.30 -23.58
C LYS A 1096 -41.70 -1.73 -23.18
N PRO A 1097 -40.56 -2.25 -23.65
CA PRO A 1097 -40.00 -3.50 -23.15
C PRO A 1097 -39.44 -3.29 -21.74
N VAL A 1098 -39.82 -4.13 -20.79
CA VAL A 1098 -39.44 -4.06 -19.36
C VAL A 1098 -38.66 -5.32 -18.99
N GLU A 1099 -37.54 -5.16 -18.28
CA GLU A 1099 -36.72 -6.21 -17.69
C GLU A 1099 -36.80 -6.08 -16.16
N LEU A 1100 -37.17 -7.14 -15.46
CA LEU A 1100 -37.25 -7.14 -13.99
C LEU A 1100 -35.93 -7.65 -13.39
N ARG A 1101 -35.26 -6.82 -12.60
CA ARG A 1101 -33.99 -7.16 -11.94
C ARG A 1101 -34.20 -7.94 -10.64
N ASP A 1102 -35.17 -7.52 -9.84
CA ASP A 1102 -35.55 -8.14 -8.56
C ASP A 1102 -37.04 -7.89 -8.28
N TRP A 1103 -37.66 -8.71 -7.42
CA TRP A 1103 -39.09 -8.64 -7.11
C TRP A 1103 -39.42 -8.96 -5.65
N THR A 1104 -40.49 -8.38 -5.13
CA THR A 1104 -41.05 -8.74 -3.82
C THR A 1104 -42.08 -9.87 -3.94
N ASP A 1105 -42.18 -10.71 -2.91
CA ASP A 1105 -43.27 -11.69 -2.76
C ASP A 1105 -44.55 -11.07 -2.16
N GLU A 1106 -44.59 -9.75 -1.98
CA GLU A 1106 -45.75 -9.06 -1.41
C GLU A 1106 -46.93 -9.09 -2.39
N GLU A 1107 -48.03 -9.74 -1.97
CA GLU A 1107 -49.21 -9.94 -2.82
C GLU A 1107 -49.80 -8.61 -3.36
N SER A 1108 -49.67 -7.51 -2.60
CA SER A 1108 -50.07 -6.16 -3.02
C SER A 1108 -49.25 -5.64 -4.18
N GLU A 1109 -47.92 -5.82 -4.15
CA GLU A 1109 -47.01 -5.34 -5.20
C GLU A 1109 -47.09 -6.22 -6.45
N VAL A 1110 -47.26 -7.53 -6.29
CA VAL A 1110 -47.52 -8.44 -7.41
C VAL A 1110 -48.84 -8.08 -8.11
N LYS A 1111 -49.92 -7.84 -7.35
CA LYS A 1111 -51.20 -7.39 -7.92
C LYS A 1111 -51.11 -6.02 -8.58
N GLY A 1112 -50.34 -5.10 -8.00
CA GLY A 1112 -50.08 -3.79 -8.58
C GLY A 1112 -49.32 -3.90 -9.90
N PHE A 1113 -48.27 -4.73 -9.97
CA PHE A 1113 -47.49 -4.95 -11.18
C PHE A 1113 -48.30 -5.63 -12.29
N LEU A 1114 -49.22 -6.54 -11.96
CA LEU A 1114 -50.13 -7.15 -12.94
C LEU A 1114 -50.97 -6.09 -13.69
N GLN A 1115 -51.24 -4.94 -13.08
CA GLN A 1115 -51.94 -3.83 -13.74
C GLN A 1115 -51.05 -3.06 -14.73
N CYS A 1116 -49.72 -3.18 -14.65
CA CYS A 1116 -48.77 -2.59 -15.59
C CYS A 1116 -48.70 -3.34 -16.93
N LEU A 1117 -49.02 -4.65 -16.95
CA LEU A 1117 -48.91 -5.52 -18.12
C LEU A 1117 -49.55 -5.00 -19.42
N PRO A 1118 -50.74 -4.34 -19.40
CA PRO A 1118 -51.33 -3.79 -20.61
C PRO A 1118 -50.47 -2.72 -21.30
N TYR A 1119 -49.57 -2.08 -20.57
CA TYR A 1119 -48.70 -0.98 -21.03
C TYR A 1119 -47.27 -1.44 -21.37
N ILE A 1120 -46.96 -2.73 -21.18
CA ILE A 1120 -45.65 -3.33 -21.45
C ILE A 1120 -45.71 -4.07 -22.79
N SER A 1121 -44.70 -3.90 -23.66
CA SER A 1121 -44.64 -4.60 -24.96
C SER A 1121 -43.94 -5.94 -24.88
N GLN A 1122 -42.92 -6.05 -24.03
CA GLN A 1122 -42.18 -7.29 -23.75
C GLN A 1122 -41.73 -7.28 -22.30
N LEU A 1123 -41.99 -8.35 -21.55
CA LEU A 1123 -41.47 -8.53 -20.19
C LEU A 1123 -40.32 -9.55 -20.24
N ARG A 1124 -39.15 -9.19 -19.70
CA ARG A 1124 -37.96 -10.04 -19.60
C ARG A 1124 -37.60 -10.33 -18.15
#